data_AF-A0A0Q8QBK9-F1
#
_entry.id   AF-A0A0Q8QBK9-F1
#
_cell.length_a   1.000
_cell.length_b   1.000
_cell.length_c   1.000
_cell.angle_alpha   90.00
_cell.angle_beta   90.00
_cell.angle_gamma   90.00
#
_symmetry.space_group_name_H-M   'P 1'
#
loop_
_entity.id
_entity.type
_entity.pdbx_description
1 polymer ?
#
loop_
_entity_poly.entity_id
_entity_poly.type
_entity_poly.pdbx_seq_one_letter_code
_entity_poly.pdbx_strand_id
1 'polypeptide(L)'
;MQRSSSRTPAHAPRLPVAAPLTTLETLQRQQDGQDLLRVITCGSVDDGKSTLIGRLLWESQQLLDDQLASLEKESKKYGTQGEQIDFALLVDGLAAEREQGITIDIAYRFFGTSQRRFIIADTPGHQQYTRNMVTAASTADVAVLLIDARHGLQTQTRRHAFLASLMGVRHVVLAINKMDLVAYAQAVFTQIREDFNAFAANFSLSSVTAIPLSALQGDNLAERSLNMPWYAGPTMLGYLETVKLEAPWGQQAVFPVQWVNRPDSTFRGFSGTMAQGSLNVGDEIRVTASGQTSKIAEILTMDGALQLASRGDAVTLRLATEIDASRGDILSLAKAPLDMTDQMEATLIWTDSDPGLVGRNYHIKLATQDASASITKIKHEVDVNTLAHKACKQLELNSISNCTLALSKPLVFDNYEKSKPLGSFILIDRFSNATVAIGMVRHSLRRAQNVHKQALSINREAREKLNGHRGKVIWLTGLSGSGKSTIANALEIALHTDGKRTYVLDGDNVRQGLNRDLGFTDADRVENIRRVAEVAKLMLDAGMIVITAFISPFRREREMARELIGSDNFVEVYLNTPLEVCEGRDPKGLYKKARAGQLPNLSGLGSPYEEPLAPGVIIDSAKHSIEDCVALVLKEGMA
;
A
#
# COMPACT_ATOMS: atom_id res chain seq x y z
N MET A 1 -33.76 -9.76 83.11
CA MET A 1 -32.31 -9.51 83.00
C MET A 1 -31.94 -9.52 81.52
N GLN A 2 -31.28 -8.44 81.04
CA GLN A 2 -30.57 -8.31 79.73
C GLN A 2 -31.46 -8.37 78.47
N ARG A 3 -31.40 -7.49 77.46
CA ARG A 3 -30.51 -6.38 77.04
C ARG A 3 -31.29 -5.43 76.11
N SER A 4 -30.92 -4.15 76.15
CA SER A 4 -31.15 -3.05 75.18
C SER A 4 -30.64 -3.39 73.76
N SER A 5 -30.92 -2.72 72.62
CA SER A 5 -31.58 -1.46 72.25
C SER A 5 -31.67 -1.37 70.71
N SER A 6 -32.58 -0.49 70.24
CA SER A 6 -32.53 0.30 68.99
C SER A 6 -32.49 -0.40 67.62
N ARG A 7 -33.63 -0.33 66.91
CA ARG A 7 -33.77 -0.47 65.46
C ARG A 7 -33.22 0.77 64.73
N THR A 8 -32.33 0.57 63.77
CA THR A 8 -31.93 1.56 62.74
C THR A 8 -32.87 1.48 61.53
N PRO A 9 -33.28 2.59 60.90
CA PRO A 9 -34.02 2.56 59.64
C PRO A 9 -33.06 2.38 58.44
N ALA A 10 -33.53 1.68 57.41
CA ALA A 10 -32.79 1.39 56.20
C ALA A 10 -32.50 2.67 55.38
N HIS A 11 -31.23 2.88 55.04
CA HIS A 11 -30.80 3.90 54.08
C HIS A 11 -31.01 3.37 52.65
N ALA A 12 -31.87 4.04 51.87
CA ALA A 12 -31.88 3.91 50.42
C ALA A 12 -30.57 4.44 49.82
N PRO A 13 -29.98 3.80 48.78
CA PRO A 13 -28.80 4.31 48.13
C PRO A 13 -29.16 5.60 47.39
N ARG A 14 -28.62 6.74 47.84
CA ARG A 14 -28.65 7.99 47.09
C ARG A 14 -27.76 7.83 45.86
N LEU A 15 -28.32 7.97 44.67
CA LEU A 15 -27.55 8.23 43.45
C LEU A 15 -26.62 9.42 43.72
N PRO A 16 -25.33 9.35 43.35
CA PRO A 16 -24.45 10.49 43.50
C PRO A 16 -24.95 11.60 42.58
N VAL A 17 -25.35 12.73 43.18
CA VAL A 17 -25.60 13.97 42.45
C VAL A 17 -24.25 14.35 41.83
N ALA A 18 -24.16 14.33 40.50
CA ALA A 18 -22.97 14.74 39.78
C ALA A 18 -22.55 16.14 40.25
N ALA A 19 -21.29 16.27 40.68
CA ALA A 19 -20.71 17.57 40.97
C ALA A 19 -20.79 18.46 39.71
N PRO A 20 -21.01 19.78 39.85
CA PRO A 20 -20.96 20.67 38.70
C PRO A 20 -19.56 20.57 38.08
N LEU A 21 -19.52 20.13 36.82
CA LEU A 21 -18.28 20.00 36.04
C LEU A 21 -17.54 21.33 36.05
N THR A 22 -16.22 21.27 36.21
CA THR A 22 -15.38 22.46 36.07
C THR A 22 -15.48 23.00 34.64
N THR A 23 -15.27 24.31 34.46
CA THR A 23 -15.31 24.99 33.14
C THR A 23 -14.41 24.31 32.10
N LEU A 24 -13.32 23.69 32.54
CA LEU A 24 -12.39 22.93 31.69
C LEU A 24 -12.96 21.57 31.24
N GLU A 25 -13.61 20.81 32.13
CA GLU A 25 -14.25 19.55 31.77
C GLU A 25 -15.50 19.76 30.90
N THR A 26 -16.19 20.91 31.06
CA THR A 26 -17.27 21.32 30.17
C THR A 26 -16.76 21.79 28.82
N LEU A 27 -15.64 22.51 28.76
CA LEU A 27 -14.97 22.87 27.50
C LEU A 27 -14.42 21.64 26.75
N GLN A 28 -13.80 20.68 27.46
CA GLN A 28 -13.34 19.42 26.87
C GLN A 28 -14.51 18.58 26.34
N ARG A 29 -15.60 18.45 27.11
CA ARG A 29 -16.81 17.76 26.62
C ARG A 29 -17.52 18.50 25.48
N GLN A 30 -17.46 19.83 25.44
CA GLN A 30 -17.95 20.62 24.30
C GLN A 30 -17.07 20.40 23.06
N GLN A 31 -15.76 20.27 23.22
CA GLN A 31 -14.82 19.97 22.14
C GLN A 31 -14.92 18.52 21.65
N ASP A 32 -15.24 17.55 22.52
CA ASP A 32 -15.37 16.14 22.15
C ASP A 32 -16.54 15.87 21.19
N GLY A 33 -17.59 16.70 21.23
CA GLY A 33 -18.75 16.64 20.31
C GLY A 33 -18.62 17.46 19.02
N GLN A 34 -17.52 18.20 18.81
CA GLN A 34 -17.32 19.01 17.60
C GLN A 34 -16.85 18.14 16.42
N ASP A 35 -17.44 18.42 15.26
CA ASP A 35 -17.09 17.80 13.99
C ASP A 35 -15.59 18.00 13.67
N LEU A 36 -14.95 16.96 13.14
CA LEU A 36 -13.51 16.91 12.87
C LEU A 36 -13.28 16.94 11.36
N LEU A 37 -12.57 17.94 10.87
CA LEU A 37 -12.17 18.05 9.46
C LEU A 37 -10.69 17.72 9.28
N ARG A 38 -10.37 16.76 8.43
CA ARG A 38 -8.99 16.47 8.02
C ARG A 38 -8.68 17.17 6.70
N VAL A 39 -7.65 18.00 6.70
CA VAL A 39 -7.26 18.84 5.57
C VAL A 39 -5.84 18.47 5.16
N ILE A 40 -5.62 18.29 3.87
CA ILE A 40 -4.26 18.19 3.30
C ILE A 40 -3.94 19.49 2.57
N THR A 41 -2.73 20.01 2.78
CA THR A 41 -2.20 21.11 1.96
C THR A 41 -1.26 20.57 0.89
N CYS A 42 -1.46 21.04 -0.33
CA CYS A 42 -0.82 20.58 -1.54
C CYS A 42 -0.39 21.79 -2.36
N GLY A 43 0.72 21.70 -3.10
CA GLY A 43 1.21 22.82 -3.90
C GLY A 43 2.68 22.64 -4.25
N SER A 44 3.16 23.43 -5.21
CA SER A 44 4.56 23.45 -5.60
C SER A 44 5.47 23.93 -4.47
N VAL A 45 6.77 23.78 -4.68
CA VAL A 45 7.78 24.43 -3.85
C VAL A 45 7.59 25.94 -3.99
N ASP A 46 7.71 26.68 -2.89
CA ASP A 46 7.50 28.13 -2.80
C ASP A 46 6.06 28.67 -2.99
N ASP A 47 5.03 27.84 -3.17
CA ASP A 47 3.64 28.32 -3.24
C ASP A 47 3.12 28.92 -1.89
N GLY A 48 3.92 28.83 -0.82
CA GLY A 48 3.64 29.42 0.49
C GLY A 48 2.81 28.53 1.42
N LYS A 49 2.95 27.20 1.33
CA LYS A 49 2.22 26.22 2.16
C LYS A 49 2.49 26.42 3.66
N SER A 50 3.76 26.38 4.07
CA SER A 50 4.16 26.58 5.47
C SER A 50 3.72 27.94 6.00
N THR A 51 3.85 29.00 5.19
CA THR A 51 3.38 30.35 5.54
C THR A 51 1.87 30.38 5.78
N LEU A 52 1.06 29.76 4.91
CA LEU A 52 -0.39 29.69 5.07
C LEU A 52 -0.77 28.95 6.36
N ILE A 53 -0.17 27.79 6.62
CA ILE A 53 -0.45 27.00 7.82
C ILE A 53 -0.05 27.77 9.07
N GLY A 54 1.16 28.34 9.10
CA GLY A 54 1.63 29.12 10.24
C GLY A 54 0.74 30.33 10.52
N ARG A 55 0.27 31.02 9.47
CA ARG A 55 -0.66 32.14 9.61
C ARG A 55 -2.03 31.70 10.11
N LEU A 56 -2.58 30.58 9.61
CA LEU A 56 -3.85 30.03 10.12
C LEU A 56 -3.76 29.66 11.61
N LEU A 57 -2.63 29.08 12.04
CA LEU A 57 -2.40 28.77 13.45
C LEU A 57 -2.36 30.04 14.31
N TRP A 58 -1.70 31.09 13.82
CA TRP A 58 -1.66 32.39 14.49
C TRP A 58 -3.04 33.05 14.58
N GLU A 59 -3.80 33.10 13.48
CA GLU A 59 -5.15 33.69 13.44
C GLU A 59 -6.17 32.91 14.28
N SER A 60 -5.94 31.60 14.49
CA SER A 60 -6.76 30.78 15.38
C SER A 60 -6.53 31.03 16.88
N GLN A 61 -5.61 31.94 17.24
CA GLN A 61 -5.24 32.31 18.62
C GLN A 61 -4.82 31.12 19.50
N GLN A 62 -4.25 30.08 18.90
CA GLN A 62 -3.80 28.86 19.60
C GLN A 62 -2.33 28.93 20.06
N LEU A 63 -1.60 29.98 19.71
CA LEU A 63 -0.20 30.16 20.10
C LEU A 63 -0.12 30.86 21.47
N LEU A 64 0.60 30.23 22.40
CA LEU A 64 0.92 30.83 23.70
C LEU A 64 1.96 31.95 23.52
N ASP A 65 1.95 32.94 24.42
CA ASP A 65 2.81 34.14 24.34
C ASP A 65 4.32 33.81 24.26
N ASP A 66 4.74 32.71 24.88
CA ASP A 66 6.12 32.21 24.87
C ASP A 66 6.53 31.64 23.50
N GLN A 67 5.61 30.98 22.80
CA GLN A 67 5.82 30.49 21.43
C GLN A 67 5.95 31.65 20.44
N LEU A 68 5.15 32.71 20.62
CA LEU A 68 5.24 33.95 19.85
C LEU A 68 6.61 34.64 20.03
N ALA A 69 7.07 34.79 21.28
CA ALA A 69 8.38 35.38 21.56
C ALA A 69 9.56 34.54 21.01
N SER A 70 9.44 33.21 21.03
CA SER A 70 10.41 32.31 20.39
C SER A 70 10.44 32.49 18.88
N LEU A 71 9.27 32.58 18.25
CA LEU A 71 9.14 32.74 16.81
C LEU A 71 9.73 34.08 16.33
N GLU A 72 9.51 35.17 17.05
CA GLU A 72 10.13 36.48 16.75
C GLU A 72 11.65 36.43 16.79
N LYS A 73 12.21 35.71 17.78
CA LYS A 73 13.65 35.54 17.94
C LYS A 73 14.25 34.66 16.85
N GLU A 74 13.57 33.58 16.49
CA GLU A 74 13.99 32.68 15.41
C GLU A 74 13.85 33.33 14.03
N SER A 75 12.80 34.12 13.80
CA SER A 75 12.62 34.91 12.56
C SER A 75 13.80 35.86 12.33
N LYS A 76 14.31 36.50 13.38
CA LYS A 76 15.51 37.36 13.28
C LYS A 76 16.80 36.61 12.96
N LYS A 77 16.88 35.31 13.26
CA LYS A 77 18.10 34.50 13.13
C LYS A 77 18.12 33.67 11.84
N TYR A 78 16.98 33.12 11.45
CA TYR A 78 16.83 32.17 10.34
C TYR A 78 15.74 32.58 9.33
N GLY A 79 15.01 33.67 9.57
CA GLY A 79 13.88 34.07 8.73
C GLY A 79 14.29 34.60 7.36
N THR A 80 13.41 34.39 6.40
CA THR A 80 13.57 34.85 5.01
C THR A 80 12.85 36.17 4.73
N GLN A 81 12.05 36.65 5.70
CA GLN A 81 11.19 37.84 5.61
C GLN A 81 11.79 39.10 6.28
N GLY A 82 13.09 39.12 6.54
CA GLY A 82 13.77 40.26 7.17
C GLY A 82 13.36 40.48 8.63
N GLU A 83 12.87 41.67 8.98
CA GLU A 83 12.41 41.99 10.34
C GLU A 83 10.97 41.52 10.65
N GLN A 84 10.23 41.02 9.65
CA GLN A 84 8.88 40.49 9.85
C GLN A 84 8.91 39.06 10.39
N ILE A 85 7.82 38.67 11.07
CA ILE A 85 7.65 37.32 11.60
C ILE A 85 7.52 36.33 10.44
N ASP A 86 8.41 35.34 10.40
CA ASP A 86 8.38 34.28 9.40
C ASP A 86 7.54 33.10 9.91
N PHE A 87 6.26 33.09 9.53
CA PHE A 87 5.30 32.08 9.98
C PHE A 87 5.63 30.65 9.49
N ALA A 88 6.49 30.49 8.48
CA ALA A 88 6.91 29.16 8.03
C ALA A 88 7.69 28.39 9.11
N LEU A 89 8.41 29.11 9.98
CA LEU A 89 9.21 28.53 11.06
C LEU A 89 8.37 27.81 12.15
N LEU A 90 7.07 28.10 12.24
CA LEU A 90 6.16 27.35 13.12
C LEU A 90 5.93 25.91 12.65
N VAL A 91 6.10 25.68 11.35
CA VAL A 91 5.69 24.44 10.68
C VAL A 91 6.91 23.54 10.44
N ASP A 92 8.04 24.12 10.02
CA ASP A 92 9.25 23.41 9.63
C ASP A 92 10.00 22.85 10.87
N GLY A 93 9.84 21.55 11.11
CA GLY A 93 10.29 20.87 12.33
C GLY A 93 11.70 20.29 12.24
N LEU A 94 12.15 19.88 11.05
CA LEU A 94 13.46 19.26 10.85
C LEU A 94 14.54 20.29 10.52
N ALA A 95 15.76 20.09 11.04
CA ALA A 95 16.91 20.94 10.69
C ALA A 95 17.19 20.95 9.18
N ALA A 96 17.04 19.80 8.51
CA ALA A 96 17.21 19.68 7.07
C ALA A 96 16.11 20.42 6.27
N GLU A 97 14.87 20.48 6.78
CA GLU A 97 13.80 21.28 6.18
C GLU A 97 14.13 22.78 6.27
N ARG A 98 14.65 23.22 7.42
CA ARG A 98 15.04 24.61 7.68
C ARG A 98 16.24 25.06 6.83
N GLU A 99 17.22 24.18 6.61
CA GLU A 99 18.39 24.49 5.77
C GLU A 99 18.05 24.57 4.29
N GLN A 100 17.06 23.81 3.82
CA GLN A 100 16.70 23.71 2.41
C GLN A 100 15.43 24.51 2.04
N GLY A 101 14.65 24.98 3.01
CA GLY A 101 13.40 25.71 2.79
C GLY A 101 12.28 24.84 2.17
N ILE A 102 12.32 23.52 2.38
CA ILE A 102 11.33 22.57 1.85
C ILE A 102 10.76 21.68 2.96
N THR A 103 9.48 21.34 2.90
CA THR A 103 8.87 20.27 3.70
C THR A 103 9.35 18.90 3.18
N ILE A 104 9.80 18.00 4.06
CA ILE A 104 10.33 16.67 3.73
C ILE A 104 9.39 15.58 4.27
N ASP A 105 8.94 15.69 5.52
CA ASP A 105 8.01 14.74 6.15
C ASP A 105 6.62 15.35 6.34
N ILE A 106 5.62 14.51 6.63
CA ILE A 106 4.26 14.99 6.87
C ILE A 106 4.19 15.59 8.27
N ALA A 107 3.98 16.91 8.38
CA ALA A 107 3.71 17.55 9.66
C ALA A 107 2.20 17.63 9.91
N TYR A 108 1.72 16.97 10.97
CA TYR A 108 0.33 17.10 11.41
C TYR A 108 0.18 18.22 12.43
N ARG A 109 -0.75 19.14 12.18
CA ARG A 109 -1.09 20.25 13.07
C ARG A 109 -2.55 20.19 13.46
N PHE A 110 -2.82 20.48 14.73
CA PHE A 110 -4.15 20.43 15.33
C PHE A 110 -4.52 21.84 15.77
N PHE A 111 -5.69 22.30 15.35
CA PHE A 111 -6.28 23.52 15.85
C PHE A 111 -7.80 23.41 15.79
N GLY A 112 -8.50 24.32 16.47
CA GLY A 112 -9.95 24.33 16.47
C GLY A 112 -10.47 25.75 16.58
N THR A 113 -11.68 25.95 16.06
CA THR A 113 -12.46 27.17 16.28
C THR A 113 -13.63 26.85 17.21
N SER A 114 -14.48 27.84 17.48
CA SER A 114 -15.71 27.61 18.24
C SER A 114 -16.69 26.68 17.52
N GLN A 115 -16.54 26.49 16.20
CA GLN A 115 -17.44 25.71 15.35
C GLN A 115 -16.93 24.30 15.04
N ARG A 116 -15.60 24.12 14.85
CA ARG A 116 -15.06 22.87 14.29
C ARG A 116 -13.62 22.61 14.70
N ARG A 117 -13.23 21.33 14.74
CA ARG A 117 -11.83 20.91 14.94
C ARG A 117 -11.17 20.54 13.62
N PHE A 118 -9.89 20.83 13.50
CA PHE A 118 -9.13 20.65 12.28
C PHE A 118 -7.84 19.85 12.53
N ILE A 119 -7.54 18.95 11.59
CA ILE A 119 -6.23 18.32 11.46
C ILE A 119 -5.69 18.74 10.10
N ILE A 120 -4.61 19.52 10.07
CA ILE A 120 -3.90 19.87 8.82
C ILE A 120 -2.68 18.96 8.68
N ALA A 121 -2.59 18.27 7.55
CA ALA A 121 -1.37 17.63 7.09
C ALA A 121 -0.63 18.60 6.13
N ASP A 122 0.56 19.05 6.54
CA ASP A 122 1.51 19.68 5.64
C ASP A 122 2.22 18.58 4.84
N THR A 123 2.18 18.69 3.50
CA THR A 123 2.81 17.69 2.64
C THR A 123 3.92 18.26 1.79
N PRO A 124 5.00 17.50 1.59
CA PRO A 124 6.12 17.90 0.75
C PRO A 124 5.66 18.18 -0.69
N GLY A 125 6.12 19.31 -1.23
CA GLY A 125 5.77 19.75 -2.59
C GLY A 125 6.60 19.11 -3.71
N HIS A 126 7.63 18.33 -3.36
CA HIS A 126 8.60 17.79 -4.30
C HIS A 126 8.26 16.36 -4.75
N GLN A 127 8.54 16.04 -6.01
CA GLN A 127 8.15 14.76 -6.63
C GLN A 127 8.72 13.53 -5.93
N GLN A 128 9.88 13.64 -5.30
CA GLN A 128 10.51 12.54 -4.56
C GLN A 128 9.69 12.07 -3.35
N TYR A 129 8.74 12.87 -2.86
CA TYR A 129 7.93 12.56 -1.67
C TYR A 129 6.48 12.23 -1.99
N THR A 130 6.22 11.70 -3.18
CA THR A 130 4.87 11.27 -3.63
C THR A 130 4.21 10.33 -2.62
N ARG A 131 4.99 9.41 -2.02
CA ARG A 131 4.51 8.48 -0.99
C ARG A 131 3.87 9.22 0.20
N ASN A 132 4.53 10.26 0.70
CA ASN A 132 4.07 11.03 1.86
C ASN A 132 2.75 11.75 1.52
N MET A 133 2.68 12.38 0.35
CA MET A 133 1.46 13.03 -0.13
C MET A 133 0.29 12.04 -0.25
N VAL A 134 0.52 10.86 -0.82
CA VAL A 134 -0.51 9.82 -0.96
C VAL A 134 -0.99 9.33 0.42
N THR A 135 -0.08 9.11 1.36
CA THR A 135 -0.43 8.72 2.73
C THR A 135 -1.31 9.76 3.41
N ALA A 136 -0.94 11.04 3.37
CA ALA A 136 -1.75 12.13 3.91
C ALA A 136 -3.12 12.22 3.20
N ALA A 137 -3.13 12.19 1.86
CA ALA A 137 -4.34 12.34 1.06
C ALA A 137 -5.34 11.20 1.29
N SER A 138 -4.87 9.99 1.64
CA SER A 138 -5.73 8.83 1.91
C SER A 138 -6.70 9.03 3.08
N THR A 139 -6.35 9.92 4.02
CA THR A 139 -7.14 10.20 5.23
C THR A 139 -7.78 11.59 5.22
N ALA A 140 -7.50 12.40 4.20
CA ALA A 140 -8.00 13.76 4.09
C ALA A 140 -9.46 13.80 3.59
N ASP A 141 -10.22 14.75 4.11
CA ASP A 141 -11.58 15.07 3.70
C ASP A 141 -11.59 16.19 2.64
N VAL A 142 -10.67 17.16 2.80
CA VAL A 142 -10.51 18.34 1.92
C VAL A 142 -9.04 18.49 1.51
N ALA A 143 -8.79 18.82 0.24
CA ALA A 143 -7.48 19.21 -0.26
C ALA A 143 -7.42 20.72 -0.53
N VAL A 144 -6.41 21.38 0.02
CA VAL A 144 -6.09 22.79 -0.23
C VAL A 144 -4.93 22.83 -1.21
N LEU A 145 -5.20 23.16 -2.46
CA LEU A 145 -4.20 23.34 -3.51
C LEU A 145 -3.77 24.81 -3.54
N LEU A 146 -2.58 25.09 -3.04
CA LEU A 146 -1.96 26.39 -3.12
C LEU A 146 -1.36 26.60 -4.51
N ILE A 147 -1.53 27.81 -5.02
CA ILE A 147 -1.00 28.26 -6.31
C ILE A 147 -0.42 29.66 -6.15
N ASP A 148 0.85 29.85 -6.48
CA ASP A 148 1.41 31.19 -6.65
C ASP A 148 0.76 31.91 -7.85
N ALA A 149 0.05 33.01 -7.60
CA ALA A 149 -0.64 33.79 -8.61
C ALA A 149 0.27 34.31 -9.74
N ARG A 150 1.58 34.42 -9.50
CA ARG A 150 2.56 34.86 -10.52
C ARG A 150 2.82 33.78 -11.57
N HIS A 151 2.73 32.52 -11.18
CA HIS A 151 3.10 31.38 -12.03
C HIS A 151 1.91 30.56 -12.52
N GLY A 152 0.75 30.65 -11.86
CA GLY A 152 -0.42 29.86 -12.20
C GLY A 152 -0.19 28.35 -12.03
N LEU A 153 -0.84 27.54 -12.86
CA LEU A 153 -0.81 26.07 -12.70
C LEU A 153 0.51 25.45 -13.14
N GLN A 154 1.29 25.00 -12.16
CA GLN A 154 2.51 24.26 -12.39
C GLN A 154 2.28 22.74 -12.48
N THR A 155 3.28 22.03 -13.00
CA THR A 155 3.36 20.56 -13.06
C THR A 155 3.09 19.91 -11.71
N GLN A 156 3.66 20.44 -10.62
CA GLN A 156 3.45 19.91 -9.27
C GLN A 156 2.01 20.09 -8.79
N THR A 157 1.41 21.26 -9.04
CA THR A 157 0.00 21.51 -8.69
C THR A 157 -0.93 20.53 -9.39
N ARG A 158 -0.73 20.31 -10.69
CA ARG A 158 -1.50 19.33 -11.49
C ARG A 158 -1.37 17.93 -10.92
N ARG A 159 -0.14 17.54 -10.58
CA ARG A 159 0.16 16.23 -10.00
C ARG A 159 -0.49 16.02 -8.64
N HIS A 160 -0.40 17.00 -7.73
CA HIS A 160 -1.05 16.91 -6.43
C HIS A 160 -2.57 16.89 -6.53
N ALA A 161 -3.14 17.67 -7.44
CA ALA A 161 -4.58 17.65 -7.71
C ALA A 161 -5.03 16.27 -8.21
N PHE A 162 -4.28 15.69 -9.15
CA PHE A 162 -4.57 14.35 -9.67
C PHE A 162 -4.45 13.28 -8.58
N LEU A 163 -3.38 13.30 -7.78
CA LEU A 163 -3.19 12.36 -6.67
C LEU A 163 -4.26 12.50 -5.60
N ALA A 164 -4.63 13.73 -5.21
CA ALA A 164 -5.68 13.96 -4.22
C ALA A 164 -7.03 13.43 -4.70
N SER A 165 -7.37 13.68 -5.98
CA SER A 165 -8.56 13.12 -6.60
C SER A 165 -8.52 11.58 -6.64
N LEU A 166 -7.38 11.00 -7.00
CA LEU A 166 -7.17 9.56 -7.04
C LEU A 166 -7.29 8.90 -5.65
N MET A 167 -6.88 9.61 -4.59
CA MET A 167 -7.07 9.21 -3.19
C MET A 167 -8.49 9.48 -2.66
N GLY A 168 -9.42 9.83 -3.55
CA GLY A 168 -10.83 10.01 -3.25
C GLY A 168 -11.12 11.26 -2.42
N VAL A 169 -10.27 12.29 -2.48
CA VAL A 169 -10.59 13.60 -1.92
C VAL A 169 -11.50 14.33 -2.91
N ARG A 170 -12.75 14.57 -2.51
CA ARG A 170 -13.80 15.14 -3.39
C ARG A 170 -13.99 16.64 -3.25
N HIS A 171 -13.53 17.21 -2.15
CA HIS A 171 -13.64 18.63 -1.85
C HIS A 171 -12.27 19.29 -1.99
N VAL A 172 -12.17 20.27 -2.89
CA VAL A 172 -10.92 20.95 -3.21
C VAL A 172 -11.07 22.46 -3.01
N VAL A 173 -10.12 23.05 -2.31
CA VAL A 173 -9.94 24.50 -2.22
C VAL A 173 -8.76 24.90 -3.10
N LEU A 174 -9.00 25.78 -4.06
CA LEU A 174 -7.95 26.37 -4.88
C LEU A 174 -7.52 27.69 -4.22
N ALA A 175 -6.47 27.63 -3.39
CA ALA A 175 -5.91 28.77 -2.68
C ALA A 175 -4.93 29.52 -3.60
N ILE A 176 -5.42 30.53 -4.30
CA ILE A 176 -4.60 31.35 -5.20
C ILE A 176 -3.87 32.39 -4.35
N ASN A 177 -2.64 32.05 -3.97
CA ASN A 177 -1.80 32.77 -3.02
C ASN A 177 -0.95 33.85 -3.70
N LYS A 178 -0.38 34.76 -2.90
CA LYS A 178 0.48 35.87 -3.34
C LYS A 178 -0.21 36.87 -4.26
N MET A 179 -1.50 37.10 -4.04
CA MET A 179 -2.27 38.10 -4.78
C MET A 179 -1.70 39.53 -4.61
N ASP A 180 -1.02 39.81 -3.50
CA ASP A 180 -0.29 41.05 -3.24
C ASP A 180 0.80 41.33 -4.29
N LEU A 181 1.48 40.29 -4.78
CA LEU A 181 2.55 40.42 -5.78
C LEU A 181 2.03 40.64 -7.21
N VAL A 182 0.74 40.40 -7.45
CA VAL A 182 0.06 40.66 -8.72
C VAL A 182 -0.95 41.80 -8.61
N ALA A 183 -0.72 42.71 -7.64
CA ALA A 183 -1.54 43.88 -7.38
C ALA A 183 -3.05 43.56 -7.27
N TYR A 184 -3.37 42.40 -6.68
CA TYR A 184 -4.74 41.95 -6.42
C TYR A 184 -5.63 41.86 -7.68
N ALA A 185 -5.03 41.60 -8.85
CA ALA A 185 -5.71 41.63 -10.13
C ALA A 185 -6.74 40.49 -10.32
N GLN A 186 -8.02 40.86 -10.53
CA GLN A 186 -9.11 39.90 -10.79
C GLN A 186 -8.89 39.03 -12.04
N ALA A 187 -8.25 39.58 -13.08
CA ALA A 187 -7.99 38.86 -14.32
C ALA A 187 -7.08 37.63 -14.09
N VAL A 188 -6.03 37.78 -13.28
CA VAL A 188 -5.10 36.69 -12.92
C VAL A 188 -5.82 35.58 -12.17
N PHE A 189 -6.62 35.95 -11.17
CA PHE A 189 -7.45 34.99 -10.42
C PHE A 189 -8.40 34.21 -11.34
N THR A 190 -9.07 34.92 -12.25
CA THR A 190 -10.05 34.35 -13.17
C THR A 190 -9.39 33.34 -14.13
N GLN A 191 -8.24 33.70 -14.69
CA GLN A 191 -7.47 32.84 -15.58
C GLN A 191 -7.05 31.53 -14.89
N ILE A 192 -6.44 31.63 -13.70
CA ILE A 192 -5.96 30.45 -12.96
C ILE A 192 -7.13 29.52 -12.60
N ARG A 193 -8.26 30.08 -12.20
CA ARG A 193 -9.49 29.33 -11.91
C ARG A 193 -9.99 28.58 -13.14
N GLU A 194 -10.02 29.23 -14.31
CA GLU A 194 -10.48 28.63 -15.55
C GLU A 194 -9.54 27.54 -16.04
N ASP A 195 -8.23 27.77 -15.99
CA ASP A 195 -7.22 26.76 -16.33
C ASP A 195 -7.35 25.52 -15.43
N PHE A 196 -7.64 25.72 -14.14
CA PHE A 196 -7.79 24.61 -13.19
C PHE A 196 -9.06 23.83 -13.46
N ASN A 197 -10.18 24.52 -13.71
CA ASN A 197 -11.44 23.89 -14.06
C ASN A 197 -11.33 23.08 -15.35
N ALA A 198 -10.59 23.58 -16.36
CA ALA A 198 -10.33 22.84 -17.59
C ALA A 198 -9.50 21.56 -17.33
N PHE A 199 -8.47 21.65 -16.48
CA PHE A 199 -7.65 20.50 -16.09
C PHE A 199 -8.43 19.46 -15.25
N ALA A 200 -9.24 19.93 -14.30
CA ALA A 200 -9.98 19.08 -13.36
C ALA A 200 -11.31 18.53 -13.92
N ALA A 201 -11.65 18.82 -15.18
CA ALA A 201 -12.92 18.41 -15.79
C ALA A 201 -13.18 16.90 -15.76
N ASN A 202 -12.12 16.08 -15.78
CA ASN A 202 -12.21 14.62 -15.72
C ASN A 202 -12.05 14.04 -14.30
N PHE A 203 -11.98 14.89 -13.27
CA PHE A 203 -11.83 14.45 -11.89
C PHE A 203 -13.20 14.24 -11.24
N SER A 204 -13.29 13.23 -10.38
CA SER A 204 -14.50 12.94 -9.59
C SER A 204 -14.59 13.87 -8.35
N LEU A 205 -14.66 15.18 -8.57
CA LEU A 205 -14.77 16.20 -7.51
C LEU A 205 -16.24 16.57 -7.25
N SER A 206 -16.61 16.66 -5.97
CA SER A 206 -17.93 17.16 -5.54
C SER A 206 -17.96 18.69 -5.49
N SER A 207 -16.86 19.34 -5.10
CA SER A 207 -16.78 20.80 -5.03
C SER A 207 -15.36 21.32 -5.26
N VAL A 208 -15.25 22.42 -6.01
CA VAL A 208 -14.02 23.20 -6.17
C VAL A 208 -14.33 24.65 -5.80
N THR A 209 -13.68 25.16 -4.76
CA THR A 209 -13.83 26.55 -4.30
C THR A 209 -12.53 27.30 -4.48
N ALA A 210 -12.49 28.28 -5.39
CA ALA A 210 -11.32 29.13 -5.58
C ALA A 210 -11.36 30.35 -4.66
N ILE A 211 -10.30 30.52 -3.86
CA ILE A 211 -10.16 31.60 -2.88
C ILE A 211 -8.87 32.39 -3.22
N PRO A 212 -8.97 33.67 -3.64
CA PRO A 212 -7.81 34.52 -3.80
C PRO A 212 -7.34 34.99 -2.43
N LEU A 213 -6.07 34.79 -2.09
CA LEU A 213 -5.53 35.12 -0.77
C LEU A 213 -4.09 35.59 -0.82
N SER A 214 -3.63 36.18 0.29
CA SER A 214 -2.21 36.39 0.57
C SER A 214 -1.90 35.83 1.95
N ALA A 215 -1.20 34.70 2.00
CA ALA A 215 -0.82 34.04 3.24
C ALA A 215 0.09 34.94 4.13
N LEU A 216 0.89 35.80 3.51
CA LEU A 216 1.78 36.72 4.23
C LEU A 216 1.00 37.91 4.83
N GLN A 217 0.13 38.53 4.03
CA GLN A 217 -0.63 39.72 4.46
C GLN A 217 -1.87 39.36 5.29
N GLY A 218 -2.37 38.13 5.21
CA GLY A 218 -3.61 37.68 5.87
C GLY A 218 -4.87 37.93 5.04
N ASP A 219 -4.75 38.43 3.80
CA ASP A 219 -5.89 38.72 2.93
C ASP A 219 -6.74 37.45 2.67
N ASN A 220 -8.04 37.49 2.99
CA ASN A 220 -9.00 36.39 2.80
C ASN A 220 -8.69 35.08 3.55
N LEU A 221 -7.85 35.12 4.61
CA LEU A 221 -7.63 33.96 5.50
C LEU A 221 -8.75 33.81 6.53
N ALA A 222 -8.70 34.54 7.64
CA ALA A 222 -9.81 34.65 8.59
C ALA A 222 -10.83 35.72 8.17
N GLU A 223 -10.34 36.92 7.84
CA GLU A 223 -11.16 38.09 7.50
C GLU A 223 -11.20 38.38 6.00
N ARG A 224 -12.25 39.06 5.54
CA ARG A 224 -12.37 39.49 4.14
C ARG A 224 -11.38 40.61 3.85
N SER A 225 -10.65 40.47 2.74
CA SER A 225 -9.70 41.49 2.27
C SER A 225 -10.41 42.72 1.73
N LEU A 226 -9.92 43.91 2.11
CA LEU A 226 -10.33 45.19 1.52
C LEU A 226 -9.66 45.44 0.16
N ASN A 227 -8.55 44.76 -0.14
CA ASN A 227 -7.79 44.90 -1.39
C ASN A 227 -8.45 44.17 -2.57
N MET A 228 -9.37 43.25 -2.30
CA MET A 228 -10.08 42.44 -3.31
C MET A 228 -11.61 42.58 -3.18
N PRO A 229 -12.19 43.78 -3.31
CA PRO A 229 -13.63 44.00 -3.16
C PRO A 229 -14.47 43.28 -4.24
N TRP A 230 -13.84 42.90 -5.35
CA TRP A 230 -14.44 42.12 -6.43
C TRP A 230 -14.69 40.65 -6.06
N TYR A 231 -14.08 40.13 -4.98
CA TYR A 231 -14.26 38.75 -4.54
C TYR A 231 -15.41 38.65 -3.53
N ALA A 232 -16.49 37.98 -3.91
CA ALA A 232 -17.68 37.80 -3.07
C ALA A 232 -17.71 36.47 -2.29
N GLY A 233 -16.77 35.56 -2.54
CA GLY A 233 -16.73 34.21 -1.98
C GLY A 233 -16.34 34.14 -0.49
N PRO A 234 -16.17 32.93 0.06
CA PRO A 234 -15.79 32.74 1.46
C PRO A 234 -14.31 33.07 1.71
N THR A 235 -13.97 33.38 2.96
CA THR A 235 -12.58 33.36 3.43
C THR A 235 -12.12 31.90 3.61
N MET A 236 -10.81 31.68 3.72
CA MET A 236 -10.25 30.35 3.91
C MET A 236 -10.81 29.66 5.17
N LEU A 237 -10.77 30.35 6.31
CA LEU A 237 -11.29 29.82 7.57
C LEU A 237 -12.80 29.62 7.50
N GLY A 238 -13.54 30.59 6.94
CA GLY A 238 -14.99 30.49 6.79
C GLY A 238 -15.42 29.31 5.91
N TYR A 239 -14.66 28.96 4.87
CA TYR A 239 -14.90 27.76 4.08
C TYR A 239 -14.67 26.49 4.91
N LEU A 240 -13.53 26.39 5.61
CA LEU A 240 -13.19 25.20 6.40
C LEU A 240 -14.21 24.93 7.53
N GLU A 241 -14.75 25.98 8.14
CA GLU A 241 -15.80 25.87 9.15
C GLU A 241 -17.15 25.41 8.58
N THR A 242 -17.49 25.81 7.35
CA THR A 242 -18.84 25.62 6.79
C THR A 242 -18.96 24.48 5.80
N VAL A 243 -17.83 23.93 5.30
CA VAL A 243 -17.83 22.86 4.31
C VAL A 243 -18.55 21.63 4.87
N LYS A 244 -19.66 21.27 4.22
CA LYS A 244 -20.42 20.06 4.52
C LYS A 244 -19.82 18.90 3.76
N LEU A 245 -19.35 17.92 4.51
CA LEU A 245 -18.88 16.67 3.96
C LEU A 245 -20.09 15.76 3.67
N GLU A 246 -20.12 15.15 2.49
CA GLU A 246 -21.10 14.09 2.22
C GLU A 246 -20.86 12.91 3.17
N ALA A 247 -21.94 12.22 3.54
CA ALA A 247 -21.82 11.00 4.35
C ALA A 247 -20.90 10.00 3.63
N PRO A 248 -19.94 9.41 4.34
CA PRO A 248 -18.87 8.64 3.73
C PRO A 248 -19.39 7.39 3.00
N TRP A 249 -18.53 6.92 2.08
CA TRP A 249 -18.76 5.85 1.13
C TRP A 249 -19.55 4.64 1.68
N GLY A 250 -20.64 4.30 0.97
CA GLY A 250 -21.39 3.04 1.00
C GLY A 250 -22.07 2.65 2.32
N GLN A 251 -23.35 2.30 2.25
CA GLN A 251 -24.15 1.87 3.42
C GLN A 251 -23.88 0.42 3.87
N GLN A 252 -23.10 -0.34 3.10
CA GLN A 252 -22.85 -1.75 3.38
C GLN A 252 -21.98 -1.91 4.62
N ALA A 253 -22.42 -2.76 5.54
CA ALA A 253 -21.68 -3.06 6.76
C ALA A 253 -20.43 -3.88 6.42
N VAL A 254 -19.27 -3.35 6.78
CA VAL A 254 -17.96 -4.00 6.66
C VAL A 254 -17.29 -3.98 8.01
N PHE A 255 -17.17 -5.15 8.63
CA PHE A 255 -16.48 -5.34 9.91
C PHE A 255 -15.30 -6.30 9.72
N PRO A 256 -14.07 -5.78 9.54
CA PRO A 256 -12.87 -6.59 9.46
C PRO A 256 -12.49 -7.14 10.84
N VAL A 257 -12.44 -8.46 10.98
CA VAL A 257 -11.99 -9.10 12.22
C VAL A 257 -10.48 -8.87 12.37
N GLN A 258 -10.10 -8.20 13.46
CA GLN A 258 -8.71 -7.93 13.82
C GLN A 258 -8.20 -8.94 14.84
N TRP A 259 -9.08 -9.41 15.73
CA TRP A 259 -8.73 -10.28 16.84
C TRP A 259 -9.92 -11.14 17.29
N VAL A 260 -9.63 -12.33 17.87
CA VAL A 260 -10.63 -13.20 18.49
C VAL A 260 -10.36 -13.24 19.99
N ASN A 261 -11.25 -12.64 20.78
CA ASN A 261 -11.21 -12.65 22.23
C ASN A 261 -11.74 -13.99 22.77
N ARG A 262 -10.92 -14.66 23.57
CA ARG A 262 -11.27 -15.90 24.29
C ARG A 262 -10.56 -15.97 25.65
N PRO A 263 -11.01 -15.17 26.64
CA PRO A 263 -10.41 -15.18 27.98
C PRO A 263 -10.67 -16.50 28.73
N ASP A 264 -11.78 -17.18 28.43
CA ASP A 264 -12.16 -18.47 28.99
C ASP A 264 -12.99 -19.29 27.98
N SER A 265 -13.48 -20.46 28.41
CA SER A 265 -14.28 -21.36 27.56
C SER A 265 -15.70 -20.88 27.29
N THR A 266 -16.18 -19.87 28.02
CA THR A 266 -17.57 -19.38 27.96
C THR A 266 -17.72 -18.11 27.13
N PHE A 267 -16.64 -17.36 26.94
CA PHE A 267 -16.63 -16.14 26.15
C PHE A 267 -15.85 -16.29 24.83
N ARG A 268 -16.53 -16.02 23.72
CA ARG A 268 -15.90 -15.79 22.42
C ARG A 268 -16.45 -14.50 21.81
N GLY A 269 -15.57 -13.58 21.48
CA GLY A 269 -15.92 -12.32 20.84
C GLY A 269 -14.99 -11.97 19.69
N PHE A 270 -15.51 -11.32 18.65
CA PHE A 270 -14.72 -10.88 17.51
C PHE A 270 -14.49 -9.38 17.59
N SER A 271 -13.23 -8.98 17.75
CA SER A 271 -12.86 -7.58 17.88
C SER A 271 -12.38 -6.99 16.57
N GLY A 272 -12.78 -5.76 16.32
CA GLY A 272 -12.43 -5.01 15.12
C GLY A 272 -12.95 -3.59 15.20
N THR A 273 -12.47 -2.75 14.29
CA THR A 273 -13.03 -1.41 14.08
C THR A 273 -14.06 -1.48 12.97
N MET A 274 -15.25 -0.93 13.20
CA MET A 274 -16.29 -0.87 12.19
C MET A 274 -15.82 0.01 11.01
N ALA A 275 -15.49 -0.60 9.88
CA ALA A 275 -14.79 0.08 8.80
C ALA A 275 -15.73 0.91 7.92
N GLN A 276 -16.95 0.40 7.73
CA GLN A 276 -17.98 1.02 6.89
C GLN A 276 -19.37 0.53 7.28
N GLY A 277 -20.39 1.38 7.15
CA GLY A 277 -21.76 1.08 7.52
C GLY A 277 -21.96 1.04 9.04
N SER A 278 -22.98 0.31 9.48
CA SER A 278 -23.28 0.10 10.89
C SER A 278 -23.85 -1.29 11.16
N LEU A 279 -23.74 -1.76 12.41
CA LEU A 279 -24.26 -3.05 12.87
C LEU A 279 -25.03 -2.84 14.17
N ASN A 280 -26.24 -3.41 14.26
CA ASN A 280 -27.07 -3.38 15.46
C ASN A 280 -27.03 -4.73 16.18
N VAL A 281 -27.29 -4.71 17.49
CA VAL A 281 -27.64 -5.92 18.22
C VAL A 281 -28.88 -6.56 17.57
N GLY A 282 -28.82 -7.87 17.35
CA GLY A 282 -29.85 -8.65 16.68
C GLY A 282 -29.68 -8.78 15.16
N ASP A 283 -28.81 -7.98 14.53
CA ASP A 283 -28.53 -8.12 13.09
C ASP A 283 -27.96 -9.50 12.78
N GLU A 284 -28.43 -10.08 11.67
CA GLU A 284 -27.87 -11.32 11.13
C GLU A 284 -26.68 -10.99 10.25
N ILE A 285 -25.51 -11.49 10.66
CA ILE A 285 -24.24 -11.29 9.99
C ILE A 285 -23.75 -12.58 9.35
N ARG A 286 -22.80 -12.43 8.43
CA ARG A 286 -22.17 -13.51 7.69
C ARG A 286 -20.65 -13.32 7.66
N VAL A 287 -19.92 -14.41 7.84
CA VAL A 287 -18.48 -14.48 7.50
C VAL A 287 -18.36 -14.61 6.00
N THR A 288 -17.70 -13.66 5.34
CA THR A 288 -17.70 -13.61 3.87
C THR A 288 -17.04 -14.87 3.26
N ALA A 289 -15.92 -15.32 3.81
CA ALA A 289 -15.16 -16.45 3.29
C ALA A 289 -15.85 -17.81 3.49
N SER A 290 -16.30 -18.14 4.71
CA SER A 290 -16.93 -19.44 5.02
C SER A 290 -18.42 -19.48 4.70
N GLY A 291 -19.05 -18.31 4.60
CA GLY A 291 -20.49 -18.18 4.38
C GLY A 291 -21.37 -18.47 5.60
N GLN A 292 -20.77 -18.83 6.74
CA GLN A 292 -21.50 -19.08 7.98
C GLN A 292 -22.20 -17.80 8.47
N THR A 293 -23.40 -17.95 9.02
CA THR A 293 -24.21 -16.85 9.53
C THR A 293 -24.46 -16.99 11.02
N SER A 294 -24.65 -15.85 11.70
CA SER A 294 -25.02 -15.80 13.11
C SER A 294 -25.66 -14.44 13.42
N LYS A 295 -26.35 -14.33 14.54
CA LYS A 295 -26.89 -13.05 15.01
C LYS A 295 -25.95 -12.39 16.00
N ILE A 296 -25.86 -11.06 15.96
CA ILE A 296 -25.16 -10.30 16.99
C ILE A 296 -25.97 -10.37 18.28
N ALA A 297 -25.42 -11.01 19.32
CA ALA A 297 -26.04 -11.06 20.63
C ALA A 297 -25.74 -9.77 21.41
N GLU A 298 -24.49 -9.30 21.37
CA GLU A 298 -24.04 -8.08 22.06
C GLU A 298 -22.92 -7.40 21.28
N ILE A 299 -22.84 -6.08 21.43
CA ILE A 299 -21.73 -5.25 20.97
C ILE A 299 -21.07 -4.66 22.23
N LEU A 300 -19.79 -4.93 22.44
CA LEU A 300 -19.07 -4.55 23.65
C LEU A 300 -17.94 -3.58 23.32
N THR A 301 -17.76 -2.57 24.18
CA THR A 301 -16.65 -1.60 24.16
C THR A 301 -16.00 -1.51 25.54
N MET A 302 -14.92 -0.74 25.65
CA MET A 302 -14.29 -0.45 26.94
C MET A 302 -15.26 0.24 27.91
N ASP A 303 -16.12 1.12 27.41
CA ASP A 303 -17.07 1.92 28.22
C ASP A 303 -18.40 1.19 28.46
N GLY A 304 -18.54 -0.05 27.99
CA GLY A 304 -19.73 -0.88 28.16
C GLY A 304 -20.36 -1.36 26.86
N ALA A 305 -21.58 -1.87 26.95
CA ALA A 305 -22.31 -2.42 25.82
C ALA A 305 -22.98 -1.32 24.98
N LEU A 306 -22.95 -1.49 23.65
CA LEU A 306 -23.62 -0.62 22.68
C LEU A 306 -24.79 -1.36 22.02
N GLN A 307 -25.81 -0.62 21.60
CA GLN A 307 -26.88 -1.15 20.76
C GLN A 307 -26.54 -1.09 19.26
N LEU A 308 -25.73 -0.11 18.87
CA LEU A 308 -25.34 0.18 17.50
C LEU A 308 -23.84 0.46 17.45
N ALA A 309 -23.11 -0.27 16.61
CA ALA A 309 -21.74 0.06 16.22
C ALA A 309 -21.77 0.83 14.90
N SER A 310 -21.22 2.04 14.89
CA SER A 310 -21.08 2.89 13.72
C SER A 310 -19.63 2.92 13.23
N ARG A 311 -19.43 3.41 12.01
CA ARG A 311 -18.08 3.55 11.43
C ARG A 311 -17.12 4.26 12.39
N GLY A 312 -15.95 3.66 12.60
CA GLY A 312 -14.90 4.17 13.49
C GLY A 312 -14.92 3.56 14.90
N ASP A 313 -16.04 2.96 15.31
CA ASP A 313 -16.15 2.35 16.63
C ASP A 313 -15.27 1.09 16.69
N ALA A 314 -14.39 1.03 17.68
CA ALA A 314 -13.65 -0.18 18.03
C ALA A 314 -14.51 -1.03 18.99
N VAL A 315 -15.04 -2.14 18.48
CA VAL A 315 -16.02 -2.96 19.21
C VAL A 315 -15.63 -4.43 19.20
N THR A 316 -16.18 -5.17 20.16
CA THR A 316 -16.17 -6.64 20.18
C THR A 316 -17.59 -7.15 19.98
N LEU A 317 -17.80 -7.94 18.93
CA LEU A 317 -19.08 -8.57 18.64
C LEU A 317 -19.14 -9.94 19.32
N ARG A 318 -20.13 -10.13 20.20
CA ARG A 318 -20.50 -11.44 20.73
C ARG A 318 -21.66 -11.98 19.92
N LEU A 319 -21.54 -13.20 19.43
CA LEU A 319 -22.52 -13.81 18.53
C LEU A 319 -23.41 -14.81 19.27
N ALA A 320 -24.64 -14.98 18.80
CA ALA A 320 -25.61 -15.88 19.39
C ALA A 320 -25.27 -17.37 19.17
N THR A 321 -24.58 -17.66 18.07
CA THR A 321 -24.06 -18.99 17.76
C THR A 321 -22.58 -18.91 17.41
N GLU A 322 -21.84 -19.95 17.80
CA GLU A 322 -20.43 -20.14 17.50
C GLU A 322 -20.24 -20.35 15.99
N ILE A 323 -19.48 -19.45 15.35
CA ILE A 323 -19.07 -19.56 13.95
C ILE A 323 -17.56 -19.55 13.86
N ASP A 324 -17.03 -20.14 12.80
CA ASP A 324 -15.61 -20.14 12.50
C ASP A 324 -15.22 -18.85 11.78
N ALA A 325 -14.64 -17.93 12.55
CA ALA A 325 -14.07 -16.69 12.07
C ALA A 325 -12.76 -16.40 12.82
N SER A 326 -11.84 -15.75 12.11
CA SER A 326 -10.47 -15.50 12.51
C SER A 326 -9.99 -14.13 12.03
N ARG A 327 -8.79 -13.72 12.43
CA ARG A 327 -8.19 -12.48 11.93
C ARG A 327 -8.07 -12.52 10.40
N GLY A 328 -8.51 -11.45 9.76
CA GLY A 328 -8.55 -11.35 8.30
C GLY A 328 -9.92 -11.66 7.71
N ASP A 329 -10.81 -12.34 8.42
CA ASP A 329 -12.18 -12.50 7.97
C ASP A 329 -12.93 -11.17 7.98
N ILE A 330 -13.79 -10.96 6.97
CA ILE A 330 -14.66 -9.79 6.88
C ILE A 330 -16.10 -10.23 7.17
N LEU A 331 -16.69 -9.63 8.19
CA LEU A 331 -18.11 -9.80 8.51
C LEU A 331 -18.93 -8.73 7.79
N SER A 332 -20.08 -9.15 7.26
CA SER A 332 -21.09 -8.27 6.63
C SER A 332 -22.49 -8.70 7.03
N LEU A 333 -23.51 -7.90 6.71
CA LEU A 333 -24.91 -8.31 6.90
C LEU A 333 -25.24 -9.47 5.97
N ALA A 334 -25.92 -10.51 6.48
CA ALA A 334 -26.26 -11.70 5.69
C ALA A 334 -27.13 -11.39 4.45
N LYS A 335 -27.99 -10.36 4.54
CA LYS A 335 -28.83 -9.87 3.44
C LYS A 335 -28.08 -9.06 2.37
N ALA A 336 -26.84 -8.66 2.64
CA ALA A 336 -26.00 -7.87 1.75
C ALA A 336 -24.58 -8.44 1.75
N PRO A 337 -24.39 -9.65 1.18
CA PRO A 337 -23.09 -10.32 1.17
C PRO A 337 -22.08 -9.53 0.33
N LEU A 338 -20.81 -9.63 0.72
CA LEU A 338 -19.67 -9.11 -0.04
C LEU A 338 -19.14 -10.18 -1.00
N ASP A 339 -18.67 -9.75 -2.17
CA ASP A 339 -18.03 -10.62 -3.15
C ASP A 339 -16.55 -10.86 -2.78
N MET A 340 -16.00 -12.00 -3.19
CA MET A 340 -14.56 -12.30 -3.10
C MET A 340 -14.04 -12.79 -4.46
N THR A 341 -12.80 -12.44 -4.78
CA THR A 341 -12.11 -12.94 -5.98
C THR A 341 -10.60 -12.86 -5.80
N ASP A 342 -9.90 -13.67 -6.58
CA ASP A 342 -8.45 -13.76 -6.66
C ASP A 342 -7.87 -12.95 -7.82
N GLN A 343 -8.70 -12.24 -8.59
CA GLN A 343 -8.24 -11.36 -9.67
C GLN A 343 -8.90 -9.99 -9.63
N MET A 344 -8.08 -8.94 -9.69
CA MET A 344 -8.54 -7.57 -9.64
C MET A 344 -7.81 -6.68 -10.64
N GLU A 345 -8.50 -5.65 -11.11
CA GLU A 345 -7.88 -4.50 -11.72
C GLU A 345 -7.74 -3.38 -10.69
N ALA A 346 -6.54 -2.83 -10.60
CA ALA A 346 -6.21 -1.78 -9.66
C ALA A 346 -5.30 -0.71 -10.30
N THR A 347 -5.45 0.52 -9.84
CA THR A 347 -4.47 1.58 -10.07
C THR A 347 -3.39 1.44 -9.01
N LEU A 348 -2.14 1.34 -9.42
CA LEU A 348 -0.98 1.25 -8.53
C LEU A 348 -0.17 2.55 -8.62
N ILE A 349 0.17 3.11 -7.47
CA ILE A 349 1.19 4.14 -7.32
C ILE A 349 2.45 3.41 -6.85
N TRP A 350 3.46 3.36 -7.71
CA TRP A 350 4.72 2.70 -7.40
C TRP A 350 5.61 3.61 -6.58
N THR A 351 6.08 3.16 -5.43
CA THR A 351 6.84 3.98 -4.47
C THR A 351 8.27 3.53 -4.26
N ASP A 352 8.67 2.41 -4.88
CA ASP A 352 10.01 1.87 -4.75
C ASP A 352 10.93 2.31 -5.90
N SER A 353 12.23 2.41 -5.62
CA SER A 353 13.25 2.66 -6.64
C SER A 353 13.47 1.46 -7.55
N ASP A 354 13.32 0.25 -7.01
CA ASP A 354 13.39 -0.98 -7.79
C ASP A 354 12.13 -1.10 -8.68
N PRO A 355 12.28 -1.34 -9.99
CA PRO A 355 11.14 -1.40 -10.88
C PRO A 355 10.16 -2.53 -10.53
N GLY A 356 8.86 -2.23 -10.59
CA GLY A 356 7.78 -3.21 -10.50
C GLY A 356 7.63 -3.97 -11.82
N LEU A 357 7.79 -5.30 -11.80
CA LEU A 357 7.80 -6.13 -13.00
C LEU A 357 6.62 -7.10 -13.03
N VAL A 358 6.13 -7.40 -14.24
CA VAL A 358 5.15 -8.46 -14.47
C VAL A 358 5.73 -9.81 -14.04
N GLY A 359 4.90 -10.62 -13.37
CA GLY A 359 5.27 -11.94 -12.86
C GLY A 359 5.96 -11.93 -11.50
N ARG A 360 6.39 -10.77 -10.98
CA ARG A 360 6.93 -10.68 -9.62
C ARG A 360 5.84 -10.86 -8.58
N ASN A 361 6.17 -11.62 -7.53
CA ASN A 361 5.33 -11.82 -6.36
C ASN A 361 5.63 -10.77 -5.28
N TYR A 362 4.55 -10.26 -4.70
CA TYR A 362 4.52 -9.33 -3.58
C TYR A 362 3.61 -9.88 -2.49
N HIS A 363 3.71 -9.33 -1.29
CA HIS A 363 2.71 -9.52 -0.25
C HIS A 363 1.68 -8.40 -0.38
N ILE A 364 0.39 -8.72 -0.48
CA ILE A 364 -0.69 -7.75 -0.49
C ILE A 364 -1.33 -7.69 0.89
N LYS A 365 -1.60 -6.47 1.37
CA LYS A 365 -2.37 -6.23 2.59
C LYS A 365 -3.57 -5.35 2.27
N LEU A 366 -4.77 -5.88 2.45
CA LEU A 366 -6.05 -5.24 2.15
C LEU A 366 -6.96 -5.36 3.38
N ALA A 367 -7.33 -4.24 3.99
CA ALA A 367 -7.97 -4.22 5.31
C ALA A 367 -7.18 -5.07 6.34
N THR A 368 -7.81 -6.10 6.92
CA THR A 368 -7.17 -7.07 7.81
C THR A 368 -6.68 -8.33 7.09
N GLN A 369 -6.95 -8.45 5.78
CA GLN A 369 -6.58 -9.58 4.94
C GLN A 369 -5.16 -9.44 4.40
N ASP A 370 -4.51 -10.58 4.23
CA ASP A 370 -3.18 -10.71 3.67
C ASP A 370 -3.15 -11.85 2.63
N ALA A 371 -2.39 -11.68 1.54
CA ALA A 371 -2.18 -12.74 0.54
C ALA A 371 -0.88 -12.52 -0.25
N SER A 372 -0.57 -13.46 -1.14
CA SER A 372 0.38 -13.23 -2.23
C SER A 372 -0.32 -12.52 -3.37
N ALA A 373 0.32 -11.53 -3.98
CA ALA A 373 -0.15 -10.90 -5.21
C ALA A 373 0.95 -10.89 -6.26
N SER A 374 0.59 -11.17 -7.51
CA SER A 374 1.47 -11.03 -8.66
C SER A 374 0.90 -10.00 -9.64
N ILE A 375 1.76 -9.16 -10.18
CA ILE A 375 1.39 -8.25 -11.28
C ILE A 375 1.35 -9.09 -12.55
N THR A 376 0.17 -9.34 -13.11
CA THR A 376 0.03 -10.17 -14.31
C THR A 376 0.06 -9.36 -15.60
N LYS A 377 -0.35 -8.09 -15.52
CA LYS A 377 -0.34 -7.19 -16.67
C LYS A 377 -0.27 -5.74 -16.20
N ILE A 378 0.57 -4.95 -16.86
CA ILE A 378 0.55 -3.49 -16.80
C ILE A 378 -0.20 -3.02 -18.05
N LYS A 379 -1.34 -2.34 -17.88
CA LYS A 379 -2.17 -1.90 -19.02
C LYS A 379 -1.63 -0.61 -19.62
N HIS A 380 -1.40 0.39 -18.78
CA HIS A 380 -0.83 1.68 -19.13
C HIS A 380 -0.45 2.44 -17.86
N GLU A 381 0.50 3.34 -18.00
CA GLU A 381 0.82 4.41 -17.07
C GLU A 381 0.01 5.66 -17.41
N VAL A 382 -0.36 6.44 -16.40
CA VAL A 382 -1.05 7.72 -16.57
C VAL A 382 -0.03 8.84 -16.43
N ASP A 383 0.09 9.68 -17.46
CA ASP A 383 0.85 10.91 -17.37
C ASP A 383 0.13 11.92 -16.48
N VAL A 384 0.72 12.29 -15.36
CA VAL A 384 0.09 13.17 -14.36
C VAL A 384 -0.18 14.60 -14.84
N ASN A 385 0.49 15.04 -15.92
CA ASN A 385 0.38 16.41 -16.43
C ASN A 385 -0.72 16.54 -17.49
N THR A 386 -0.92 15.48 -18.27
CA THR A 386 -1.83 15.45 -19.42
C THR A 386 -3.00 14.48 -19.23
N LEU A 387 -2.94 13.63 -18.22
CA LEU A 387 -3.85 12.50 -17.96
C LEU A 387 -3.87 11.46 -19.10
N ALA A 388 -2.91 11.54 -20.04
CA ALA A 388 -2.82 10.63 -21.17
C ALA A 388 -2.29 9.26 -20.74
N HIS A 389 -2.78 8.21 -21.41
CA HIS A 389 -2.30 6.85 -21.19
C HIS A 389 -1.02 6.58 -22.00
N LYS A 390 0.03 6.10 -21.32
CA LYS A 390 1.31 5.71 -21.90
C LYS A 390 1.51 4.20 -21.76
N ALA A 391 2.01 3.56 -22.81
CA ALA A 391 2.39 2.15 -22.73
C ALA A 391 3.71 2.00 -21.94
N CYS A 392 3.75 1.06 -21.01
CA CYS A 392 4.94 0.77 -20.19
C CYS A 392 5.09 -0.74 -19.98
N LYS A 393 6.34 -1.18 -19.74
CA LYS A 393 6.68 -2.58 -19.48
C LYS A 393 7.06 -2.86 -18.01
N GLN A 394 7.31 -1.80 -17.25
CA GLN A 394 7.72 -1.83 -15.85
C GLN A 394 7.09 -0.64 -15.13
N LEU A 395 6.97 -0.73 -13.81
CA LEU A 395 6.55 0.35 -12.94
C LEU A 395 7.77 1.06 -12.39
N GLU A 396 7.91 2.35 -12.68
CA GLU A 396 9.03 3.17 -12.21
C GLU A 396 8.65 3.98 -10.97
N LEU A 397 9.64 4.51 -10.25
CA LEU A 397 9.43 5.29 -9.04
C LEU A 397 8.45 6.46 -9.30
N ASN A 398 7.38 6.49 -8.51
CA ASN A 398 6.27 7.42 -8.57
C ASN A 398 5.39 7.36 -9.84
N SER A 399 5.51 6.29 -10.63
CA SER A 399 4.59 6.01 -11.73
C SER A 399 3.20 5.65 -11.19
N ILE A 400 2.17 6.02 -11.94
CA ILE A 400 0.77 5.70 -11.62
C ILE A 400 0.24 4.85 -12.77
N SER A 401 -0.01 3.57 -12.52
CA SER A 401 -0.31 2.61 -13.59
C SER A 401 -1.52 1.76 -13.29
N ASN A 402 -2.32 1.52 -14.32
CA ASN A 402 -3.43 0.58 -14.25
C ASN A 402 -2.90 -0.85 -14.51
N CYS A 403 -3.08 -1.72 -13.52
CA CYS A 403 -2.51 -3.06 -13.50
C CYS A 403 -3.58 -4.12 -13.22
N THR A 404 -3.33 -5.33 -13.69
CA THR A 404 -4.06 -6.53 -13.28
C THR A 404 -3.24 -7.31 -12.28
N LEU A 405 -3.87 -7.67 -11.17
CA LEU A 405 -3.27 -8.47 -10.11
C LEU A 405 -3.95 -9.84 -10.02
N ALA A 406 -3.14 -10.87 -9.79
CA ALA A 406 -3.62 -12.20 -9.42
C ALA A 406 -3.14 -12.54 -8.00
N LEU A 407 -4.04 -13.07 -7.18
CA LEU A 407 -3.86 -13.36 -5.77
C LEU A 407 -3.70 -14.87 -5.53
N SER A 408 -3.00 -15.27 -4.48
CA SER A 408 -2.86 -16.69 -4.11
C SER A 408 -4.12 -17.29 -3.50
N LYS A 409 -4.98 -16.46 -2.89
CA LYS A 409 -6.30 -16.83 -2.37
C LYS A 409 -7.28 -15.70 -2.67
N PRO A 410 -8.59 -15.98 -2.82
CA PRO A 410 -9.55 -14.92 -3.06
C PRO A 410 -9.67 -14.01 -1.84
N LEU A 411 -9.69 -12.71 -2.07
CA LEU A 411 -9.87 -11.68 -1.04
C LEU A 411 -11.20 -10.96 -1.24
N VAL A 412 -11.78 -10.49 -0.13
CA VAL A 412 -12.94 -9.60 -0.14
C VAL A 412 -12.47 -8.20 -0.47
N PHE A 413 -12.98 -7.63 -1.55
CA PHE A 413 -12.69 -6.26 -1.94
C PHE A 413 -13.88 -5.61 -2.63
N ASP A 414 -13.85 -4.29 -2.77
CA ASP A 414 -14.81 -3.54 -3.60
C ASP A 414 -14.05 -2.41 -4.34
N ASN A 415 -14.73 -1.74 -5.26
CA ASN A 415 -14.20 -0.55 -5.92
C ASN A 415 -13.88 0.52 -4.86
N TYR A 416 -12.69 1.12 -4.95
CA TYR A 416 -12.21 2.18 -4.05
C TYR A 416 -13.18 3.37 -3.94
N GLU A 417 -13.90 3.71 -5.01
CA GLU A 417 -14.91 4.77 -5.01
C GLU A 417 -16.17 4.42 -4.22
N LYS A 418 -16.42 3.12 -3.98
CA LYS A 418 -17.57 2.59 -3.21
C LYS A 418 -17.22 2.22 -1.78
N SER A 419 -16.02 1.69 -1.56
CA SER A 419 -15.50 1.30 -0.26
C SER A 419 -14.01 1.58 -0.19
N LYS A 420 -13.60 2.64 0.51
CA LYS A 420 -12.18 2.87 0.78
C LYS A 420 -11.53 1.70 1.56
N PRO A 421 -12.14 1.15 2.63
CA PRO A 421 -11.52 0.08 3.41
C PRO A 421 -11.30 -1.21 2.61
N LEU A 422 -12.20 -1.55 1.70
CA LEU A 422 -12.10 -2.76 0.87
C LEU A 422 -11.47 -2.51 -0.51
N GLY A 423 -11.31 -1.25 -0.90
CA GLY A 423 -10.74 -0.87 -2.18
C GLY A 423 -9.33 -0.31 -2.11
N SER A 424 -8.74 -0.14 -0.92
CA SER A 424 -7.33 0.23 -0.78
C SER A 424 -6.49 -0.92 -0.26
N PHE A 425 -5.26 -1.03 -0.79
CA PHE A 425 -4.28 -2.00 -0.34
C PHE A 425 -2.87 -1.46 -0.52
N ILE A 426 -1.92 -2.15 0.08
CA ILE A 426 -0.49 -1.95 -0.18
C ILE A 426 0.14 -3.23 -0.71
N LEU A 427 1.14 -3.07 -1.57
CA LEU A 427 2.06 -4.15 -1.93
C LEU A 427 3.34 -3.97 -1.14
N ILE A 428 3.78 -5.07 -0.54
CA ILE A 428 4.98 -5.15 0.29
C ILE A 428 5.94 -6.12 -0.37
N ASP A 429 7.19 -5.70 -0.50
CA ASP A 429 8.27 -6.58 -0.93
C ASP A 429 8.60 -7.59 0.17
N ARG A 430 8.75 -8.86 -0.20
CA ARG A 430 8.92 -9.95 0.79
C ARG A 430 10.32 -10.05 1.38
N PHE A 431 11.31 -9.44 0.73
CA PHE A 431 12.71 -9.56 1.13
C PHE A 431 13.11 -8.38 1.99
N SER A 432 12.80 -7.18 1.52
CA SER A 432 13.08 -5.93 2.23
C SER A 432 12.01 -5.56 3.25
N ASN A 433 10.80 -6.15 3.16
CA ASN A 433 9.61 -5.71 3.90
C ASN A 433 9.21 -4.25 3.61
N ALA A 434 9.74 -3.65 2.55
CA ALA A 434 9.38 -2.31 2.13
C ALA A 434 7.99 -2.28 1.50
N THR A 435 7.24 -1.21 1.75
CA THR A 435 6.01 -0.93 0.99
C THR A 435 6.41 -0.38 -0.38
N VAL A 436 6.15 -1.17 -1.43
CA VAL A 436 6.59 -0.87 -2.80
C VAL A 436 5.50 -0.24 -3.67
N ALA A 437 4.23 -0.43 -3.30
CA ALA A 437 3.13 0.21 -4.00
C ALA A 437 1.93 0.46 -3.10
N ILE A 438 1.16 1.48 -3.47
CA ILE A 438 -0.16 1.80 -2.92
C ILE A 438 -1.18 1.52 -4.02
N GLY A 439 -2.22 0.76 -3.72
CA GLY A 439 -3.17 0.28 -4.70
C GLY A 439 -4.61 0.69 -4.41
N MET A 440 -5.32 1.08 -5.47
CA MET A 440 -6.75 1.36 -5.45
C MET A 440 -7.47 0.42 -6.41
N VAL A 441 -8.38 -0.40 -5.89
CA VAL A 441 -9.17 -1.35 -6.66
C VAL A 441 -10.16 -0.60 -7.55
N ARG A 442 -10.20 -0.95 -8.83
CA ARG A 442 -11.19 -0.43 -9.78
C ARG A 442 -12.37 -1.38 -9.92
N HIS A 443 -12.11 -2.65 -10.23
CA HIS A 443 -13.16 -3.67 -10.34
C HIS A 443 -12.59 -5.10 -10.32
N SER A 444 -13.50 -6.05 -10.05
CA SER A 444 -13.24 -7.49 -10.11
C SER A 444 -13.14 -7.98 -11.56
N LEU A 445 -12.17 -8.86 -11.83
CA LEU A 445 -12.08 -9.57 -13.09
C LEU A 445 -12.75 -10.94 -12.95
N ARG A 446 -14.09 -10.96 -13.04
CA ARG A 446 -14.92 -12.16 -12.87
C ARG A 446 -14.67 -13.31 -13.86
N ARG A 447 -13.79 -13.15 -14.86
CA ARG A 447 -13.50 -14.19 -15.86
C ARG A 447 -12.86 -15.47 -15.27
N ALA A 448 -12.36 -15.44 -14.04
CA ALA A 448 -11.74 -16.58 -13.38
C ALA A 448 -12.72 -17.55 -12.67
N GLN A 449 -14.01 -17.21 -12.50
CA GLN A 449 -14.97 -18.14 -11.87
C GLN A 449 -15.20 -19.46 -12.63
N ASN A 450 -14.71 -19.57 -13.88
CA ASN A 450 -14.86 -20.76 -14.71
C ASN A 450 -13.69 -21.76 -14.63
N VAL A 451 -12.65 -21.49 -13.81
CA VAL A 451 -11.51 -22.41 -13.66
C VAL A 451 -11.59 -23.08 -12.29
N HIS A 452 -12.44 -24.10 -12.18
CA HIS A 452 -12.42 -24.98 -11.02
C HIS A 452 -11.28 -25.99 -11.17
N LYS A 453 -10.47 -26.19 -10.13
CA LYS A 453 -9.62 -27.38 -10.03
C LYS A 453 -10.55 -28.60 -10.06
N GLN A 454 -10.55 -29.32 -11.17
CA GLN A 454 -11.22 -30.62 -11.24
C GLN A 454 -10.47 -31.58 -10.33
N ALA A 455 -11.18 -32.17 -9.37
CA ALA A 455 -10.65 -33.26 -8.56
C ALA A 455 -10.51 -34.50 -9.46
N LEU A 456 -9.33 -34.67 -10.06
CA LEU A 456 -9.01 -35.84 -10.87
C LEU A 456 -8.86 -37.07 -9.96
N SER A 457 -9.39 -38.22 -10.38
CA SER A 457 -9.28 -39.48 -9.63
C SER A 457 -7.84 -39.99 -9.49
N ILE A 458 -6.94 -39.55 -10.37
CA ILE A 458 -5.51 -39.85 -10.33
C ILE A 458 -4.78 -38.58 -9.89
N ASN A 459 -4.31 -38.60 -8.64
CA ASN A 459 -3.51 -37.54 -8.04
C ASN A 459 -2.00 -37.85 -8.13
N ARG A 460 -1.18 -36.90 -7.68
CA ARG A 460 0.28 -37.03 -7.64
C ARG A 460 0.72 -38.28 -6.88
N GLU A 461 0.14 -38.57 -5.73
CA GLU A 461 0.50 -39.73 -4.90
C GLU A 461 0.31 -41.06 -5.66
N ALA A 462 -0.77 -41.18 -6.43
CA ALA A 462 -1.00 -42.36 -7.27
C ALA A 462 0.05 -42.51 -8.38
N ARG A 463 0.47 -41.39 -9.00
CA ARG A 463 1.52 -41.38 -10.03
C ARG A 463 2.89 -41.71 -9.45
N GLU A 464 3.24 -41.13 -8.30
CA GLU A 464 4.48 -41.44 -7.58
C GLU A 464 4.56 -42.90 -7.14
N LYS A 465 3.44 -43.48 -6.69
CA LYS A 465 3.35 -44.90 -6.37
C LYS A 465 3.64 -45.78 -7.58
N LEU A 466 3.13 -45.41 -8.76
CA LEU A 466 3.40 -46.13 -10.01
C LEU A 466 4.85 -45.96 -10.48
N ASN A 467 5.44 -44.78 -10.26
CA ASN A 467 6.83 -44.50 -10.62
C ASN A 467 7.84 -45.17 -9.68
N GLY A 468 7.42 -45.60 -8.48
CA GLY A 468 8.33 -46.17 -7.48
C GLY A 468 9.27 -45.13 -6.86
N HIS A 469 8.93 -43.84 -6.97
CA HIS A 469 9.64 -42.74 -6.35
C HIS A 469 8.75 -41.51 -6.21
N ARG A 470 9.13 -40.61 -5.30
CA ARG A 470 8.50 -39.28 -5.20
C ARG A 470 9.02 -38.38 -6.30
N GLY A 471 8.16 -37.49 -6.79
CA GLY A 471 8.58 -36.39 -7.64
C GLY A 471 9.32 -35.34 -6.80
N LYS A 472 10.29 -34.67 -7.43
CA LYS A 472 11.08 -33.60 -6.81
C LYS A 472 11.56 -32.63 -7.88
N VAL A 473 11.73 -31.36 -7.55
CA VAL A 473 12.34 -30.37 -8.45
C VAL A 473 13.73 -30.02 -7.94
N ILE A 474 14.74 -30.34 -8.73
CA ILE A 474 16.15 -30.03 -8.48
C ILE A 474 16.49 -28.81 -9.32
N TRP A 475 16.71 -27.67 -8.65
CA TRP A 475 16.90 -26.37 -9.28
C TRP A 475 18.37 -25.96 -9.28
N LEU A 476 19.06 -26.16 -10.40
CA LEU A 476 20.46 -25.75 -10.54
C LEU A 476 20.55 -24.28 -10.93
N THR A 477 21.19 -23.48 -10.08
CA THR A 477 21.44 -22.04 -10.28
C THR A 477 22.93 -21.72 -10.23
N GLY A 478 23.35 -20.68 -10.97
CA GLY A 478 24.75 -20.25 -11.03
C GLY A 478 25.07 -19.43 -12.28
N LEU A 479 26.26 -18.84 -12.34
CA LEU A 479 26.73 -18.04 -13.49
C LEU A 479 26.80 -18.85 -14.80
N SER A 480 26.73 -18.19 -15.96
CA SER A 480 26.96 -18.88 -17.24
C SER A 480 28.35 -19.55 -17.23
N GLY A 481 28.49 -20.77 -17.73
CA GLY A 481 29.77 -21.50 -17.65
C GLY A 481 30.06 -22.22 -16.32
N SER A 482 29.18 -22.12 -15.31
CA SER A 482 29.31 -22.81 -14.02
C SER A 482 29.09 -24.34 -14.06
N GLY A 483 28.77 -24.91 -15.23
CA GLY A 483 28.55 -26.35 -15.39
C GLY A 483 27.12 -26.86 -15.18
N LYS A 484 26.11 -25.97 -15.06
CA LYS A 484 24.68 -26.34 -14.85
C LYS A 484 24.19 -27.44 -15.79
N SER A 485 24.21 -27.19 -17.09
CA SER A 485 23.67 -28.14 -18.09
C SER A 485 24.46 -29.45 -18.12
N THR A 486 25.78 -29.39 -17.86
CA THR A 486 26.65 -30.58 -17.77
C THR A 486 26.26 -31.46 -16.57
N ILE A 487 26.12 -30.85 -15.39
CA ILE A 487 25.73 -31.58 -14.16
C ILE A 487 24.29 -32.05 -14.24
N ALA A 488 23.37 -31.26 -14.81
CA ALA A 488 21.98 -31.65 -15.02
C ALA A 488 21.86 -32.89 -15.91
N ASN A 489 22.60 -32.95 -17.02
CA ASN A 489 22.63 -34.11 -17.90
C ASN A 489 23.25 -35.35 -17.22
N ALA A 490 24.35 -35.19 -16.49
CA ALA A 490 24.97 -36.29 -15.76
C ALA A 490 24.06 -36.85 -14.65
N LEU A 491 23.36 -35.96 -13.93
CA LEU A 491 22.37 -36.32 -12.92
C LEU A 491 21.17 -37.05 -13.52
N GLU A 492 20.68 -36.60 -14.69
CA GLU A 492 19.61 -37.27 -15.41
C GLU A 492 20.01 -38.71 -15.80
N ILE A 493 21.23 -38.90 -16.33
CA ILE A 493 21.76 -40.23 -16.67
C ILE A 493 21.80 -41.14 -15.44
N ALA A 494 22.29 -40.64 -14.30
CA ALA A 494 22.36 -41.40 -13.06
C ALA A 494 20.98 -41.83 -12.57
N LEU A 495 20.03 -40.89 -12.46
CA LEU A 495 18.66 -41.17 -12.00
C LEU A 495 17.90 -42.09 -12.97
N HIS A 496 18.08 -41.91 -14.28
CA HIS A 496 17.47 -42.77 -15.29
C HIS A 496 18.01 -44.21 -15.20
N THR A 497 19.31 -44.37 -14.94
CA THR A 497 19.94 -45.68 -14.72
C THR A 497 19.34 -46.38 -13.49
N ASP A 498 18.98 -45.62 -12.46
CA ASP A 498 18.27 -46.11 -11.26
C ASP A 498 16.75 -46.34 -11.49
N GLY A 499 16.28 -46.26 -12.74
CA GLY A 499 14.89 -46.50 -13.12
C GLY A 499 13.93 -45.38 -12.74
N LYS A 500 14.43 -44.19 -12.40
CA LYS A 500 13.59 -43.03 -12.05
C LYS A 500 13.07 -42.32 -13.30
N ARG A 501 11.87 -41.76 -13.22
CA ARG A 501 11.26 -40.94 -14.27
C ARG A 501 11.72 -39.49 -14.11
N THR A 502 12.50 -39.01 -15.08
CA THR A 502 13.15 -37.70 -15.04
C THR A 502 12.84 -36.85 -16.27
N TYR A 503 13.01 -35.53 -16.15
CA TYR A 503 13.06 -34.62 -17.29
C TYR A 503 13.94 -33.40 -16.98
N VAL A 504 14.79 -33.01 -17.93
CA VAL A 504 15.62 -31.80 -17.83
C VAL A 504 14.95 -30.60 -18.53
N LEU A 505 14.74 -29.53 -17.77
CA LEU A 505 14.38 -28.20 -18.29
C LEU A 505 15.64 -27.34 -18.36
N ASP A 506 16.18 -27.16 -19.57
CA ASP A 506 17.36 -26.31 -19.82
C ASP A 506 16.95 -24.96 -20.41
N GLY A 507 17.69 -23.91 -20.02
CA GLY A 507 17.46 -22.53 -20.47
C GLY A 507 17.46 -22.33 -21.98
N ASP A 508 18.26 -23.08 -22.74
CA ASP A 508 18.27 -22.96 -24.20
C ASP A 508 17.05 -23.66 -24.81
N ASN A 509 16.70 -24.85 -24.31
CA ASN A 509 15.57 -25.64 -24.81
C ASN A 509 14.24 -24.91 -24.63
N VAL A 510 14.01 -24.34 -23.44
CA VAL A 510 12.76 -23.63 -23.14
C VAL A 510 12.65 -22.35 -23.97
N ARG A 511 13.76 -21.68 -24.29
CA ARG A 511 13.79 -20.46 -25.12
C ARG A 511 13.54 -20.71 -26.61
N GLN A 512 13.69 -21.93 -27.11
CA GLN A 512 13.33 -22.26 -28.50
C GLN A 512 11.81 -22.40 -28.69
N GLY A 513 11.08 -22.74 -27.61
CA GLY A 513 9.63 -22.98 -27.64
C GLY A 513 8.87 -22.04 -26.71
N LEU A 514 8.66 -22.48 -25.47
CA LEU A 514 7.80 -21.84 -24.46
C LEU A 514 8.16 -20.37 -24.20
N ASN A 515 9.45 -20.02 -24.28
CA ASN A 515 9.98 -18.69 -23.93
C ASN A 515 10.62 -17.98 -25.13
N ARG A 516 10.20 -18.31 -26.37
CA ARG A 516 10.76 -17.71 -27.60
C ARG A 516 10.46 -16.21 -27.76
N ASP A 517 9.43 -15.73 -27.08
CA ASP A 517 9.00 -14.32 -27.05
C ASP A 517 9.80 -13.46 -26.06
N LEU A 518 10.60 -14.09 -25.19
CA LEU A 518 11.31 -13.41 -24.10
C LEU A 518 12.75 -13.06 -24.48
N GLY A 519 13.12 -11.81 -24.26
CA GLY A 519 14.50 -11.33 -24.37
C GLY A 519 15.36 -11.65 -23.13
N PHE A 520 16.27 -10.74 -22.84
CA PHE A 520 17.23 -10.83 -21.73
C PHE A 520 17.15 -9.64 -20.76
N THR A 521 16.11 -8.82 -20.86
CA THR A 521 15.82 -7.77 -19.88
C THR A 521 15.42 -8.40 -18.54
N ASP A 522 15.43 -7.62 -17.46
CA ASP A 522 15.04 -8.13 -16.14
C ASP A 522 13.58 -8.61 -16.13
N ALA A 523 12.67 -7.90 -16.79
CA ALA A 523 11.28 -8.32 -16.96
C ALA A 523 11.17 -9.68 -17.67
N ASP A 524 11.92 -9.86 -18.75
CA ASP A 524 11.95 -11.14 -19.49
C ASP A 524 12.52 -12.28 -18.64
N ARG A 525 13.49 -11.98 -17.77
CA ARG A 525 14.08 -12.97 -16.86
C ARG A 525 13.10 -13.40 -15.79
N VAL A 526 12.37 -12.46 -15.18
CA VAL A 526 11.29 -12.77 -14.23
C VAL A 526 10.27 -13.70 -14.85
N GLU A 527 9.74 -13.33 -16.02
CA GLU A 527 8.73 -14.12 -16.71
C GLU A 527 9.27 -15.49 -17.16
N ASN A 528 10.54 -15.56 -17.59
CA ASN A 528 11.21 -16.80 -17.94
C ASN A 528 11.24 -17.78 -16.75
N ILE A 529 11.63 -17.32 -15.56
CA ILE A 529 11.66 -18.16 -14.36
C ILE A 529 10.25 -18.56 -13.92
N ARG A 530 9.28 -17.63 -13.97
CA ARG A 530 7.88 -17.93 -13.64
C ARG A 530 7.29 -19.04 -14.52
N ARG A 531 7.47 -18.95 -15.84
CA ARG A 531 6.99 -19.99 -16.78
C ARG A 531 7.66 -21.34 -16.54
N VAL A 532 8.96 -21.35 -16.28
CA VAL A 532 9.71 -22.58 -15.98
C VAL A 532 9.22 -23.22 -14.69
N ALA A 533 8.98 -22.43 -13.64
CA ALA A 533 8.48 -22.94 -12.36
C ALA A 533 7.09 -23.57 -12.48
N GLU A 534 6.18 -22.97 -13.27
CA GLU A 534 4.86 -23.56 -13.56
C GLU A 534 4.97 -24.89 -14.31
N VAL A 535 5.84 -24.99 -15.32
CA VAL A 535 6.06 -26.25 -16.04
C VAL A 535 6.68 -27.31 -15.12
N ALA A 536 7.67 -26.94 -14.31
CA ALA A 536 8.28 -27.83 -13.33
C ALA A 536 7.24 -28.35 -12.32
N LYS A 537 6.31 -27.50 -11.88
CA LYS A 537 5.19 -27.90 -11.01
C LYS A 537 4.25 -28.89 -11.68
N LEU A 538 3.89 -28.69 -12.95
CA LEU A 538 3.03 -29.63 -13.68
C LEU A 538 3.71 -30.99 -13.87
N MET A 539 5.01 -31.01 -14.17
CA MET A 539 5.79 -32.25 -14.28
C MET A 539 5.99 -32.93 -12.92
N LEU A 540 6.14 -32.16 -11.84
CA LEU A 540 6.12 -32.66 -10.47
C LEU A 540 4.78 -33.30 -10.12
N ASP A 541 3.65 -32.68 -10.50
CA ASP A 541 2.32 -33.26 -10.33
C ASP A 541 2.18 -34.57 -11.11
N ALA A 542 2.85 -34.70 -12.27
CA ALA A 542 2.95 -35.95 -13.01
C ALA A 542 3.82 -37.04 -12.33
N GLY A 543 4.41 -36.75 -11.15
CA GLY A 543 5.22 -37.66 -10.36
C GLY A 543 6.69 -37.78 -10.82
N MET A 544 7.17 -36.82 -11.62
CA MET A 544 8.53 -36.85 -12.18
C MET A 544 9.55 -36.15 -11.27
N ILE A 545 10.82 -36.54 -11.40
CA ILE A 545 11.95 -35.74 -10.91
C ILE A 545 12.36 -34.76 -12.01
N VAL A 546 12.18 -33.47 -11.76
CA VAL A 546 12.46 -32.41 -12.73
C VAL A 546 13.79 -31.77 -12.38
N ILE A 547 14.70 -31.72 -13.34
CA ILE A 547 16.02 -31.09 -13.18
C ILE A 547 16.01 -29.80 -13.98
N THR A 548 16.13 -28.64 -13.33
CA THR A 548 16.14 -27.35 -14.00
C THR A 548 17.55 -26.77 -14.04
N ALA A 549 17.98 -26.26 -15.20
CA ALA A 549 19.31 -25.69 -15.41
C ALA A 549 19.20 -24.25 -15.91
N PHE A 550 19.10 -23.29 -14.97
CA PHE A 550 18.89 -21.88 -15.28
C PHE A 550 19.88 -20.99 -14.55
N ILE A 551 20.20 -19.82 -15.10
CA ILE A 551 20.99 -18.83 -14.35
C ILE A 551 20.20 -18.33 -13.14
N SER A 552 18.89 -18.09 -13.30
CA SER A 552 18.00 -17.58 -12.23
C SER A 552 18.67 -16.56 -11.31
N PRO A 553 19.13 -15.41 -11.85
CA PRO A 553 20.12 -14.56 -11.18
C PRO A 553 19.60 -13.88 -9.91
N PHE A 554 18.29 -13.73 -9.76
CA PHE A 554 17.67 -12.99 -8.67
C PHE A 554 17.10 -13.94 -7.61
N ARG A 555 17.31 -13.64 -6.33
CA ARG A 555 16.80 -14.47 -5.22
C ARG A 555 15.28 -14.54 -5.21
N ARG A 556 14.62 -13.42 -5.53
CA ARG A 556 13.16 -13.28 -5.53
C ARG A 556 12.47 -14.31 -6.40
N GLU A 557 12.96 -14.49 -7.61
CA GLU A 557 12.38 -15.42 -8.57
C GLU A 557 12.64 -16.89 -8.19
N ARG A 558 13.77 -17.19 -7.52
CA ARG A 558 14.03 -18.54 -7.00
C ARG A 558 13.13 -18.89 -5.82
N GLU A 559 12.87 -17.92 -4.94
CA GLU A 559 11.90 -18.10 -3.85
C GLU A 559 10.46 -18.24 -4.37
N MET A 560 10.07 -17.46 -5.38
CA MET A 560 8.79 -17.64 -6.07
C MET A 560 8.64 -19.06 -6.63
N ALA A 561 9.71 -19.60 -7.24
CA ALA A 561 9.69 -20.98 -7.73
C ALA A 561 9.54 -21.98 -6.57
N ARG A 562 10.27 -21.79 -5.46
CA ARG A 562 10.18 -22.61 -4.24
C ARG A 562 8.76 -22.62 -3.67
N GLU A 563 8.13 -21.46 -3.52
CA GLU A 563 6.75 -21.35 -3.02
C GLU A 563 5.74 -22.04 -3.96
N LEU A 564 5.89 -21.81 -5.27
CA LEU A 564 4.96 -22.35 -6.27
C LEU A 564 4.98 -23.88 -6.32
N ILE A 565 6.16 -24.47 -6.15
CA ILE A 565 6.45 -25.91 -6.17
C ILE A 565 6.20 -26.57 -4.80
N GLY A 566 6.36 -25.80 -3.72
CA GLY A 566 6.31 -26.25 -2.33
C GLY A 566 7.70 -26.62 -1.82
N SER A 567 8.07 -26.08 -0.65
CA SER A 567 9.42 -26.19 -0.08
C SER A 567 9.93 -27.62 0.07
N ASP A 568 9.06 -28.57 0.43
CA ASP A 568 9.44 -29.99 0.59
C ASP A 568 9.79 -30.67 -0.75
N ASN A 569 9.36 -30.09 -1.86
CA ASN A 569 9.56 -30.63 -3.20
C ASN A 569 10.62 -29.87 -4.01
N PHE A 570 11.22 -28.81 -3.45
CA PHE A 570 12.13 -27.92 -4.15
C PHE A 570 13.53 -27.92 -3.52
N VAL A 571 14.53 -28.26 -4.32
CA VAL A 571 15.93 -28.33 -3.89
C VAL A 571 16.75 -27.34 -4.71
N GLU A 572 17.24 -26.29 -4.05
CA GLU A 572 18.11 -25.31 -4.69
C GLU A 572 19.56 -25.80 -4.66
N VAL A 573 20.13 -26.06 -5.84
CA VAL A 573 21.53 -26.46 -6.03
C VAL A 573 22.32 -25.27 -6.55
N TYR A 574 23.16 -24.69 -5.70
CA TYR A 574 23.98 -23.53 -6.05
C TYR A 574 25.35 -23.97 -6.59
N LEU A 575 25.62 -23.67 -7.85
CA LEU A 575 26.95 -23.82 -8.45
C LEU A 575 27.80 -22.58 -8.19
N ASN A 576 28.47 -22.57 -7.05
CA ASN A 576 29.37 -21.51 -6.59
C ASN A 576 30.73 -21.61 -7.30
N THR A 577 30.73 -21.40 -8.62
CA THR A 577 31.95 -21.43 -9.44
C THR A 577 32.43 -20.00 -9.65
N PRO A 578 33.71 -19.66 -9.35
CA PRO A 578 34.24 -18.32 -9.53
C PRO A 578 34.04 -17.77 -10.95
N LEU A 579 33.85 -16.46 -11.07
CA LEU A 579 33.60 -15.78 -12.34
C LEU A 579 34.76 -16.01 -13.32
N GLU A 580 36.00 -15.97 -12.85
CA GLU A 580 37.20 -16.17 -13.67
C GLU A 580 37.23 -17.56 -14.31
N VAL A 581 36.79 -18.58 -13.57
CA VAL A 581 36.68 -19.96 -14.08
C VAL A 581 35.55 -20.05 -15.11
N CYS A 582 34.43 -19.40 -14.83
CA CYS A 582 33.30 -19.32 -15.76
C CYS A 582 33.68 -18.63 -17.08
N GLU A 583 34.42 -17.52 -16.99
CA GLU A 583 34.97 -16.78 -18.14
C GLU A 583 36.02 -17.60 -18.90
N GLY A 584 36.87 -18.35 -18.20
CA GLY A 584 37.85 -19.24 -18.83
C GLY A 584 37.22 -20.39 -19.63
N ARG A 585 36.08 -20.92 -19.15
CA ARG A 585 35.33 -21.98 -19.84
C ARG A 585 34.55 -21.47 -21.06
N ASP A 586 33.88 -20.32 -20.92
CA ASP A 586 33.03 -19.61 -21.89
C ASP A 586 32.60 -20.39 -23.17
N PRO A 587 31.88 -21.52 -23.03
CA PRO A 587 31.61 -22.42 -24.16
C PRO A 587 30.74 -21.78 -25.25
N LYS A 588 30.00 -20.73 -24.89
CA LYS A 588 29.07 -19.99 -25.76
C LYS A 588 29.66 -18.66 -26.25
N GLY A 589 30.89 -18.31 -25.85
CA GLY A 589 31.51 -17.03 -26.21
C GLY A 589 30.79 -15.80 -25.64
N LEU A 590 30.00 -15.94 -24.58
CA LEU A 590 29.15 -14.89 -24.02
C LEU A 590 29.97 -13.86 -23.25
N TYR A 591 30.96 -14.31 -22.47
CA TYR A 591 31.82 -13.41 -21.71
C TYR A 591 32.70 -12.58 -22.64
N LYS A 592 33.25 -13.19 -23.69
CA LYS A 592 34.00 -12.45 -24.75
C LYS A 592 33.15 -11.34 -25.38
N LYS A 593 31.90 -11.65 -25.74
CA LYS A 593 30.96 -10.66 -26.30
C LYS A 593 30.57 -9.56 -25.30
N ALA A 594 30.37 -9.92 -24.03
CA ALA A 594 30.06 -8.95 -22.98
C ALA A 594 31.22 -7.97 -22.74
N ARG A 595 32.46 -8.46 -22.65
CA ARG A 595 33.67 -7.63 -22.52
C ARG A 595 33.89 -6.72 -23.74
N ALA A 596 33.46 -7.15 -24.92
CA ALA A 596 33.45 -6.33 -26.14
C ALA A 596 32.27 -5.33 -26.22
N GLY A 597 31.44 -5.21 -25.18
CA GLY A 597 30.29 -4.29 -25.13
C GLY A 597 29.05 -4.77 -25.90
N GLN A 598 29.07 -5.97 -26.46
CA GLN A 598 27.97 -6.51 -27.29
C GLN A 598 26.86 -7.17 -26.46
N LEU A 599 27.14 -7.54 -25.21
CA LEU A 599 26.18 -8.11 -24.26
C LEU A 599 26.25 -7.37 -22.92
N PRO A 600 25.72 -6.13 -22.84
CA PRO A 600 25.84 -5.31 -21.63
C PRO A 600 25.16 -5.92 -20.41
N ASN A 601 24.09 -6.71 -20.59
CA ASN A 601 23.29 -7.24 -19.47
C ASN A 601 23.68 -8.67 -19.06
N LEU A 602 24.92 -9.12 -19.30
CA LEU A 602 25.34 -10.47 -18.89
C LEU A 602 25.42 -10.57 -17.36
N SER A 603 24.80 -11.60 -16.77
CA SER A 603 24.84 -11.85 -15.32
C SER A 603 26.26 -12.06 -14.82
N GLY A 604 26.61 -11.37 -13.73
CA GLY A 604 27.95 -11.37 -13.14
C GLY A 604 28.89 -10.31 -13.71
N LEU A 605 28.51 -9.62 -14.80
CA LEU A 605 29.26 -8.48 -15.34
C LEU A 605 28.44 -7.18 -15.32
N GLY A 606 27.41 -7.07 -16.16
CA GLY A 606 26.59 -5.86 -16.25
C GLY A 606 25.16 -6.03 -15.72
N SER A 607 24.81 -7.22 -15.22
CA SER A 607 23.61 -7.47 -14.42
C SER A 607 24.01 -8.27 -13.18
N PRO A 608 23.48 -7.96 -11.99
CA PRO A 608 23.86 -8.65 -10.76
C PRO A 608 23.44 -10.13 -10.80
N TYR A 609 24.22 -10.95 -10.09
CA TYR A 609 23.82 -12.29 -9.69
C TYR A 609 23.74 -12.31 -8.17
N GLU A 610 22.54 -12.49 -7.64
CA GLU A 610 22.29 -12.56 -6.21
C GLU A 610 22.45 -14.01 -5.74
N GLU A 611 23.50 -14.27 -4.98
CA GLU A 611 23.79 -15.61 -4.48
C GLU A 611 22.70 -16.11 -3.51
N PRO A 612 22.35 -17.42 -3.54
CA PRO A 612 21.45 -18.01 -2.55
C PRO A 612 22.03 -17.91 -1.14
N LEU A 613 21.21 -17.55 -0.15
CA LEU A 613 21.65 -17.47 1.26
C LEU A 613 21.67 -18.83 1.96
N ALA A 614 20.71 -19.71 1.63
CA ALA A 614 20.56 -21.04 2.23
C ALA A 614 20.14 -22.06 1.15
N PRO A 615 21.01 -22.33 0.16
CA PRO A 615 20.74 -23.36 -0.84
C PRO A 615 20.73 -24.74 -0.19
N GLY A 616 19.99 -25.68 -0.77
CA GLY A 616 19.94 -27.07 -0.28
C GLY A 616 21.24 -27.82 -0.54
N VAL A 617 21.94 -27.49 -1.63
CA VAL A 617 23.26 -28.07 -1.98
C VAL A 617 24.15 -26.97 -2.54
N ILE A 618 25.43 -26.93 -2.14
CA ILE A 618 26.44 -26.02 -2.69
C ILE A 618 27.53 -26.84 -3.38
N ILE A 619 27.83 -26.48 -4.63
CA ILE A 619 28.83 -27.18 -5.45
C ILE A 619 29.81 -26.17 -6.03
N ASP A 620 31.10 -26.37 -5.75
CA ASP A 620 32.20 -25.71 -6.43
C ASP A 620 32.66 -26.58 -7.61
N SER A 621 32.14 -26.31 -8.80
CA SER A 621 32.46 -27.09 -10.02
C SER A 621 33.91 -26.90 -10.50
N ALA A 622 34.70 -26.01 -9.89
CA ALA A 622 36.12 -25.89 -10.18
C ALA A 622 36.96 -26.92 -9.41
N LYS A 623 36.44 -27.46 -8.29
CA LYS A 623 37.17 -28.37 -7.41
C LYS A 623 36.67 -29.81 -7.44
N HIS A 624 35.41 -30.03 -7.80
CA HIS A 624 34.79 -31.34 -7.84
C HIS A 624 34.72 -31.90 -9.26
N SER A 625 34.91 -33.21 -9.40
CA SER A 625 34.60 -33.91 -10.65
C SER A 625 33.09 -33.90 -10.91
N ILE A 626 32.67 -34.24 -12.14
CA ILE A 626 31.24 -34.30 -12.48
C ILE A 626 30.57 -35.39 -11.63
N GLU A 627 31.26 -36.52 -11.44
CA GLU A 627 30.84 -37.66 -10.64
C GLU A 627 30.63 -37.26 -9.17
N ASP A 628 31.58 -36.51 -8.60
CA ASP A 628 31.47 -36.00 -7.22
C ASP A 628 30.29 -35.04 -7.07
N CYS A 629 30.09 -34.16 -8.05
CA CYS A 629 28.95 -33.22 -8.07
C CYS A 629 27.62 -33.98 -8.08
N VAL A 630 27.48 -35.00 -8.94
CA VAL A 630 26.25 -35.81 -9.02
C VAL A 630 26.01 -36.57 -7.72
N ALA A 631 27.06 -37.16 -7.13
CA ALA A 631 26.97 -37.86 -5.85
C ALA A 631 26.48 -36.95 -4.72
N LEU A 632 26.97 -35.70 -4.66
CA LEU A 632 26.50 -34.70 -3.71
C LEU A 632 25.01 -34.38 -3.89
N VAL A 633 24.56 -34.12 -5.12
CA VAL A 633 23.14 -33.83 -5.39
C VAL A 633 22.24 -35.03 -5.05
N LEU A 634 22.67 -36.26 -5.34
CA LEU A 634 21.91 -37.46 -4.97
C LEU A 634 21.84 -37.64 -3.46
N LYS A 635 22.93 -37.39 -2.73
CA LYS A 635 22.98 -37.58 -1.28
C LYS A 635 22.17 -36.51 -0.53
N GLU A 636 22.34 -35.25 -0.88
CA GLU A 636 21.81 -34.11 -0.12
C GLU A 636 20.53 -33.54 -0.75
N GLY A 637 20.38 -33.68 -2.07
CA GLY A 637 19.21 -33.20 -2.81
C GLY A 637 18.07 -34.22 -2.90
N MET A 638 18.33 -35.51 -2.76
CA MET A 638 17.27 -36.54 -2.83
C MET A 638 16.83 -37.09 -1.46
N ALA A 639 17.55 -36.77 -0.38
CA ALA A 639 17.10 -36.98 0.99
C ALA A 639 15.79 -36.21 1.27
#